data_AF-A0A919Q6U6-F1
#
_entry.id   AF-A0A919Q6U6-F1
#
_cell.length_a   1.000
_cell.length_b   1.000
_cell.length_c   1.000
_cell.angle_alpha   90.00
_cell.angle_beta   90.00
_cell.angle_gamma   90.00
#
_symmetry.space_group_name_H-M   'P 1'
#
loop_
_entity.id
_entity.type
_entity.pdbx_description
1 polymer ?
#
loop_
_entity_poly.entity_id
_entity_poly.type
_entity_poly.pdbx_seq_one_letter_code
_entity_poly.pdbx_strand_id
1 'polypeptide(L)'
;MTCPSRLPAPLRLLPASGLLIPLVVGGGPPTPAAGPVVDGNARFTVLSPTLIRVEYAGDGVFEDRPTFNAVARATEPRAFTTTVKNGTRIIRTDRLTMRYRRDSGPFTPANLSVDLMAGARKVTARPSFGASSAVNLGGWRRSLDKLSASVALNEGLLTRDGWYLLDDSSTAILNPDGTITQRPGHGGRPYQDGYLFGYGHDYRRGLKDLRDLTGPAVMLPRWAFGIWFSRYYPYRESDYRDDLLPRFRANRVPLDMLVVDTDWKAPSTWNGWNWNPALFPDPRSFLNWARGQGLRVALNIHPSISPADPKNARIKAIGGGDLPAGDCPRQPGCRVFDWSDPKQLKAYFDLHKPMEDLGIRLMWLDWCCDPSRVSAPGVTPDTWINSRYALRDRERGLRGFAFSRAGGGYGGMRVYPAGPWAEHRYTVHFTGDTNPNWDVLAFEAAYTHLEGNIGMPYVSHDIGGFYAAPKHLPDDLYARWVQFGTFQPILRLHSNHGDRLPWEYPGVAQRSAQKFLRLREALIPYTYTLARQAVDTGLPITRGMYLNYPEHEKAYRYRTQYLYGDDVLVAPVTTPGTGKVTTKVWFPPGTWTDYFTGATHTGPATARVTTDLSTMPIFLRAGGILPTRTDYVDSAEQKPLDQVTLDVATGGDGSLSLYEDEGEGPGHHSGESATTALTFDTGTHLLRVAARQGTFPGAVTTRSWTARFRDVNRPTQVKVNGTAIPARTRAPGWTYRTATRTLIVRTRALPVTADTTFQFVDDPVRSRPIRKGGLGPSRWRSGSDRGTGRDHGSMREMGLS
;
A
#
# COMPACT_ATOMS: atom_id res chain seq x y z
N MET A 1 5.51 -21.26 -67.50
CA MET A 1 6.11 -20.91 -68.80
C MET A 1 7.58 -20.63 -68.60
N THR A 2 8.38 -21.43 -69.29
CA THR A 2 9.83 -21.43 -69.55
C THR A 2 10.62 -20.12 -69.39
N CYS A 3 11.78 -20.24 -68.71
CA CYS A 3 13.10 -19.60 -68.91
C CYS A 3 13.45 -19.12 -70.35
N PRO A 4 14.63 -18.49 -70.64
CA PRO A 4 15.64 -17.79 -69.82
C PRO A 4 16.31 -16.54 -70.49
N SER A 5 17.32 -15.97 -69.79
CA SER A 5 18.62 -15.47 -70.31
C SER A 5 18.72 -14.20 -71.18
N ARG A 6 19.67 -13.31 -70.82
CA ARG A 6 20.85 -12.94 -71.64
C ARG A 6 21.73 -11.88 -70.93
N LEU A 7 23.01 -12.20 -70.76
CA LEU A 7 24.13 -11.25 -70.63
C LEU A 7 24.44 -10.63 -72.01
N PRO A 8 25.05 -9.43 -72.07
CA PRO A 8 26.49 -9.39 -72.37
C PRO A 8 27.29 -8.24 -71.70
N ALA A 9 28.61 -8.43 -71.66
CA ALA A 9 29.66 -7.46 -71.29
C ALA A 9 30.02 -6.52 -72.48
N PRO A 10 31.15 -5.77 -72.52
CA PRO A 10 32.02 -5.17 -71.48
C PRO A 10 32.30 -3.66 -71.75
N LEU A 11 32.97 -2.93 -70.84
CA LEU A 11 33.92 -1.87 -71.26
C LEU A 11 34.98 -1.62 -70.17
N ARG A 12 36.25 -1.72 -70.57
CA ARG A 12 37.44 -1.40 -69.79
C ARG A 12 37.75 0.10 -69.89
N LEU A 13 38.04 0.75 -68.77
CA LEU A 13 38.87 1.95 -68.69
C LEU A 13 39.89 1.80 -67.54
N LEU A 14 41.13 2.14 -67.85
CA LEU A 14 42.35 2.04 -67.03
C LEU A 14 42.71 3.46 -66.48
N PRO A 15 43.68 3.60 -65.56
CA PRO A 15 43.47 3.95 -64.15
C PRO A 15 43.78 5.41 -63.80
N ALA A 16 43.29 5.88 -62.66
CA ALA A 16 43.82 7.07 -61.98
C ALA A 16 44.09 6.71 -60.51
N SER A 17 45.37 6.75 -60.16
CA SER A 17 45.92 6.46 -58.83
C SER A 17 45.43 7.47 -57.79
N GLY A 18 45.03 7.00 -56.61
CA GLY A 18 44.69 7.86 -55.48
C GLY A 18 44.51 7.10 -54.18
N LEU A 19 45.54 7.15 -53.35
CA LEU A 19 45.60 6.92 -51.89
C LEU A 19 44.92 5.67 -51.30
N LEU A 20 45.76 4.75 -50.81
CA LEU A 20 45.44 3.77 -49.78
C LEU A 20 45.06 4.49 -48.47
N ILE A 21 43.79 4.39 -48.08
CA ILE A 21 43.34 4.56 -46.69
C ILE A 21 42.92 3.16 -46.21
N PRO A 22 43.52 2.59 -45.14
CA PRO A 22 43.06 1.32 -44.62
C PRO A 22 41.65 1.50 -44.03
N LEU A 23 40.69 0.80 -44.62
CA LEU A 23 39.36 0.61 -44.09
C LEU A 23 39.48 -0.23 -42.80
N VAL A 24 39.41 0.41 -41.63
CA VAL A 24 39.21 -0.32 -40.37
C VAL A 24 37.73 -0.69 -40.29
N VAL A 25 37.42 -1.90 -40.76
CA VAL A 25 36.19 -2.61 -40.42
C VAL A 25 36.27 -2.99 -38.93
N GLY A 26 35.30 -2.58 -38.12
CA GLY A 26 35.37 -2.82 -36.68
C GLY A 26 34.06 -2.61 -35.92
N GLY A 27 33.07 -3.46 -36.20
CA GLY A 27 31.87 -3.60 -35.39
C GLY A 27 30.95 -4.64 -36.00
N GLY A 28 31.05 -5.88 -35.53
CA GLY A 28 30.13 -6.94 -35.96
C GLY A 28 28.66 -6.56 -35.67
N PRO A 29 27.70 -7.15 -36.42
CA PRO A 29 26.29 -6.86 -36.24
C PRO A 29 25.83 -7.20 -34.80
N PRO A 30 24.83 -6.48 -34.25
CA PRO A 30 24.26 -6.79 -32.95
C PRO A 30 23.82 -8.26 -32.90
N THR A 31 24.40 -9.01 -31.97
CA THR A 31 24.07 -10.42 -31.80
C THR A 31 22.94 -10.53 -30.77
N PRO A 32 21.82 -11.20 -31.09
CA PRO A 32 20.84 -11.60 -30.10
C PRO A 32 21.52 -12.48 -29.05
N ALA A 33 21.33 -12.16 -27.77
CA ALA A 33 21.88 -12.96 -26.67
C ALA A 33 20.74 -13.46 -25.79
N ALA A 34 20.89 -14.68 -25.27
CA ALA A 34 19.87 -15.38 -24.49
C ALA A 34 20.28 -15.63 -23.03
N GLY A 35 21.49 -15.22 -22.62
CA GLY A 35 22.05 -15.47 -21.29
C GLY A 35 23.00 -14.36 -20.83
N PRO A 36 23.66 -14.53 -19.67
CA PRO A 36 24.56 -13.52 -19.11
C PRO A 36 25.69 -13.14 -20.09
N VAL A 37 26.03 -11.85 -20.12
CA VAL A 37 27.18 -11.33 -20.87
C VAL A 37 28.33 -11.14 -19.91
N VAL A 38 29.48 -11.74 -20.19
CA VAL A 38 30.69 -11.65 -19.35
C VAL A 38 31.81 -10.94 -20.10
N ASP A 39 32.42 -9.96 -19.45
CA ASP A 39 33.62 -9.25 -19.90
C ASP A 39 34.66 -9.28 -18.76
N GLY A 40 35.54 -10.28 -18.79
CA GLY A 40 36.52 -10.50 -17.73
C GLY A 40 35.83 -10.73 -16.39
N ASN A 41 36.07 -9.83 -15.45
CA ASN A 41 35.52 -9.86 -14.10
C ASN A 41 34.14 -9.21 -13.96
N ALA A 42 33.57 -8.68 -15.05
CA ALA A 42 32.24 -8.08 -15.07
C ALA A 42 31.21 -9.01 -15.72
N ARG A 43 30.03 -9.15 -15.11
CA ARG A 43 28.89 -9.92 -15.60
C ARG A 43 27.63 -9.07 -15.64
N PHE A 44 26.87 -9.24 -16.71
CA PHE A 44 25.60 -8.54 -16.94
C PHE A 44 24.50 -9.53 -17.24
N THR A 45 23.37 -9.43 -16.53
CA THR A 45 22.20 -10.28 -16.77
C THR A 45 20.97 -9.40 -16.98
N VAL A 46 20.36 -9.48 -18.17
CA VAL A 46 19.11 -8.77 -18.45
C VAL A 46 17.96 -9.56 -17.84
N LEU A 47 17.36 -9.03 -16.78
CA LEU A 47 16.25 -9.68 -16.07
C LEU A 47 14.89 -9.28 -16.66
N SER A 48 14.84 -8.06 -17.21
CA SER A 48 13.65 -7.42 -17.76
C SER A 48 14.06 -6.35 -18.78
N PRO A 49 13.15 -5.90 -19.68
CA PRO A 49 13.31 -4.69 -20.49
C PRO A 49 13.94 -3.49 -19.76
N THR A 50 13.63 -3.32 -18.48
CA THR A 50 13.99 -2.18 -17.64
C THR A 50 14.89 -2.53 -16.46
N LEU A 51 15.39 -3.77 -16.37
CA LEU A 51 16.21 -4.24 -15.25
C LEU A 51 17.40 -5.07 -15.72
N ILE A 52 18.61 -4.60 -15.41
CA ILE A 52 19.85 -5.32 -15.66
C ILE A 52 20.58 -5.54 -14.33
N ARG A 53 20.91 -6.80 -14.02
CA ARG A 53 21.87 -7.11 -12.95
C ARG A 53 23.28 -6.84 -13.46
N VAL A 54 24.06 -6.11 -12.67
CA VAL A 54 25.48 -5.81 -12.93
C VAL A 54 26.29 -6.38 -11.77
N GLU A 55 27.26 -7.23 -12.07
CA GLU A 55 28.11 -7.87 -11.07
C GLU A 55 29.58 -7.74 -11.46
N TYR A 56 30.43 -7.35 -10.51
CA TYR A 56 31.88 -7.34 -10.67
C TYR A 56 32.50 -8.18 -9.57
N ALA A 57 33.30 -9.18 -9.95
CA ALA A 57 34.01 -10.03 -9.01
C ALA A 57 35.50 -10.03 -9.37
N GLY A 58 36.34 -9.38 -8.55
CA GLY A 58 37.76 -9.23 -8.83
C GLY A 58 38.56 -10.54 -8.89
N ASP A 59 37.99 -11.64 -8.40
CA ASP A 59 38.50 -13.00 -8.51
C ASP A 59 37.88 -13.83 -9.65
N GLY A 60 36.91 -13.26 -10.38
CA GLY A 60 36.16 -13.97 -11.43
C GLY A 60 35.12 -14.94 -10.89
N VAL A 61 34.85 -14.97 -9.57
CA VAL A 61 33.87 -15.86 -8.95
C VAL A 61 32.56 -15.10 -8.73
N PHE A 62 31.57 -15.39 -9.56
CA PHE A 62 30.25 -14.77 -9.48
C PHE A 62 29.31 -15.50 -8.50
N GLU A 63 28.31 -14.80 -7.96
CA GLU A 63 27.30 -15.37 -7.08
C GLU A 63 25.98 -15.59 -7.82
N ASP A 64 25.49 -16.84 -7.82
CA ASP A 64 24.23 -17.20 -8.47
C ASP A 64 23.12 -17.54 -7.49
N ARG A 65 23.46 -17.85 -6.23
CA ARG A 65 22.47 -18.21 -5.23
C ARG A 65 21.58 -17.01 -4.87
N PRO A 66 20.29 -17.24 -4.57
CA PRO A 66 19.39 -16.24 -4.04
C PRO A 66 19.98 -15.48 -2.85
N THR A 67 19.80 -14.16 -2.81
CA THR A 67 20.02 -13.39 -1.59
C THR A 67 18.72 -13.20 -0.83
N PHE A 68 18.85 -12.75 0.42
CA PHE A 68 17.71 -12.38 1.25
C PHE A 68 16.77 -11.39 0.53
N ASN A 69 17.31 -10.44 -0.23
CA ASN A 69 16.51 -9.52 -1.04
C ASN A 69 16.10 -10.11 -2.40
N ALA A 70 17.07 -10.51 -3.22
CA ALA A 70 16.85 -10.93 -4.59
C ALA A 70 16.73 -12.46 -4.68
N VAL A 71 15.49 -12.94 -4.56
CA VAL A 71 15.18 -14.39 -4.56
C VAL A 71 14.84 -14.96 -5.93
N ALA A 72 14.45 -14.10 -6.87
CA ALA A 72 14.02 -14.49 -8.20
C ALA A 72 14.86 -13.75 -9.26
N ARG A 73 16.05 -14.29 -9.52
CA ARG A 73 16.91 -13.89 -10.63
C ARG A 73 16.44 -14.68 -11.86
N ALA A 74 16.09 -13.97 -12.93
CA ALA A 74 15.43 -14.55 -14.11
C ALA A 74 16.11 -15.83 -14.61
N THR A 75 15.30 -16.86 -14.82
CA THR A 75 15.69 -18.17 -15.39
C THR A 75 15.40 -18.28 -16.89
N GLU A 76 14.72 -17.29 -17.47
CA GLU A 76 14.26 -17.32 -18.87
C GLU A 76 14.99 -16.28 -19.75
N PRO A 77 15.37 -16.63 -20.99
CA PRO A 77 15.98 -15.72 -21.96
C PRO A 77 15.14 -14.46 -22.19
N ARG A 78 15.79 -13.30 -22.17
CA ARG A 78 15.15 -12.00 -22.49
C ARG A 78 15.70 -11.49 -23.82
N ALA A 79 14.86 -10.82 -24.61
CA ALA A 79 15.29 -10.22 -25.86
C ALA A 79 16.16 -8.98 -25.58
N PHE A 80 17.45 -9.08 -25.90
CA PHE A 80 18.36 -7.94 -25.92
C PHE A 80 19.44 -8.17 -26.97
N THR A 81 20.15 -7.10 -27.32
CA THR A 81 21.33 -7.18 -28.19
C THR A 81 22.57 -6.74 -27.42
N THR A 82 23.70 -7.33 -27.78
CA THR A 82 24.98 -6.88 -27.26
C THR A 82 26.03 -6.73 -28.36
N THR A 83 26.87 -5.72 -28.22
CA THR A 83 28.02 -5.46 -29.09
C THR A 83 29.19 -4.95 -28.26
N VAL A 84 30.40 -5.05 -28.82
CA VAL A 84 31.56 -4.33 -28.34
C VAL A 84 31.98 -3.33 -29.42
N LYS A 85 32.09 -2.06 -29.06
CA LYS A 85 32.57 -0.99 -29.95
C LYS A 85 33.59 -0.15 -29.20
N ASN A 86 34.79 0.01 -29.78
CA ASN A 86 35.88 0.82 -29.20
C ASN A 86 36.16 0.48 -27.72
N GLY A 87 36.27 -0.81 -27.40
CA GLY A 87 36.50 -1.29 -26.02
C GLY A 87 35.31 -1.13 -25.05
N THR A 88 34.15 -0.68 -25.52
CA THR A 88 32.95 -0.52 -24.70
C THR A 88 31.94 -1.61 -25.01
N ARG A 89 31.52 -2.34 -23.97
CA ARG A 89 30.36 -3.23 -24.00
C ARG A 89 29.10 -2.38 -24.07
N ILE A 90 28.23 -2.70 -25.04
CA ILE A 90 26.90 -2.11 -25.17
C ILE A 90 25.88 -3.23 -25.02
N ILE A 91 24.92 -3.05 -24.11
CA ILE A 91 23.76 -3.93 -23.94
C ILE A 91 22.52 -3.08 -24.14
N ARG A 92 21.66 -3.50 -25.08
CA ARG A 92 20.47 -2.75 -25.46
C ARG A 92 19.23 -3.62 -25.35
N THR A 93 18.29 -3.14 -24.54
CA THR A 93 16.90 -3.61 -24.52
C THR A 93 16.04 -2.69 -25.37
N ASP A 94 14.74 -2.95 -25.43
CA ASP A 94 13.74 -2.04 -25.99
C ASP A 94 13.55 -0.75 -25.16
N ARG A 95 13.96 -0.73 -23.88
CA ARG A 95 13.74 0.42 -22.98
C ARG A 95 15.00 1.18 -22.57
N LEU A 96 16.18 0.55 -22.58
CA LEU A 96 17.42 1.19 -22.16
C LEU A 96 18.65 0.70 -22.93
N THR A 97 19.74 1.46 -22.85
CA THR A 97 21.06 1.08 -23.37
C THR A 97 22.11 1.29 -22.29
N MET A 98 22.65 0.18 -21.78
CA MET A 98 23.74 0.18 -20.82
C MET A 98 25.09 0.12 -21.55
N ARG A 99 26.07 0.85 -21.04
CA ARG A 99 27.45 0.82 -21.53
C ARG A 99 28.44 0.63 -20.40
N TYR A 100 29.40 -0.26 -20.62
CA TYR A 100 30.52 -0.51 -19.72
C TYR A 100 31.85 -0.48 -20.48
N ARG A 101 32.84 0.26 -19.98
CA ARG A 101 34.21 0.19 -20.52
C ARG A 101 34.84 -1.14 -20.07
N ARG A 102 35.11 -2.04 -21.01
CA ARG A 102 35.64 -3.38 -20.71
C ARG A 102 36.98 -3.28 -19.99
N ASP A 103 37.22 -4.24 -19.10
CA ASP A 103 38.48 -4.39 -18.36
C ASP A 103 38.89 -3.14 -17.55
N SER A 104 37.92 -2.31 -17.15
CA SER A 104 38.17 -1.04 -16.43
C SER A 104 37.96 -1.13 -14.92
N GLY A 105 37.79 -2.34 -14.39
CA GLY A 105 37.59 -2.59 -12.96
C GLY A 105 36.13 -2.46 -12.49
N PRO A 106 35.91 -2.31 -11.18
CA PRO A 106 34.57 -2.18 -10.59
C PRO A 106 33.75 -1.06 -11.23
N PHE A 107 32.43 -1.17 -11.16
CA PHE A 107 31.51 -0.19 -11.71
C PHE A 107 31.61 1.14 -10.96
N THR A 108 31.80 2.20 -11.73
CA THR A 108 31.87 3.58 -11.28
C THR A 108 31.12 4.48 -12.28
N PRO A 109 30.76 5.71 -11.88
CA PRO A 109 30.21 6.70 -12.82
C PRO A 109 31.09 6.97 -14.05
N ALA A 110 32.40 6.68 -13.98
CA ALA A 110 33.34 6.89 -15.08
C ALA A 110 33.33 5.77 -16.13
N ASN A 111 32.93 4.54 -15.76
CA ASN A 111 32.97 3.39 -16.66
C ASN A 111 31.62 2.73 -16.92
N LEU A 112 30.57 3.02 -16.13
CA LEU A 112 29.22 2.51 -16.30
C LEU A 112 28.25 3.66 -16.60
N SER A 113 27.42 3.51 -17.62
CA SER A 113 26.37 4.47 -17.97
C SER A 113 25.13 3.80 -18.55
N VAL A 114 23.99 4.47 -18.45
CA VAL A 114 22.70 3.98 -18.94
C VAL A 114 21.96 5.10 -19.62
N ASP A 115 21.65 4.92 -20.89
CA ASP A 115 20.72 5.80 -21.60
C ASP A 115 19.31 5.22 -21.54
N LEU A 116 18.35 6.05 -21.16
CA LEU A 116 16.92 5.72 -21.16
C LEU A 116 16.07 6.96 -21.45
N MET A 117 14.75 6.77 -21.57
CA MET A 117 13.78 7.85 -21.73
C MET A 117 12.94 8.00 -20.45
N ALA A 118 12.97 9.19 -19.84
CA ALA A 118 12.09 9.58 -18.74
C ALA A 118 11.02 10.52 -19.31
N GLY A 119 9.86 9.96 -19.65
CA GLY A 119 8.87 10.65 -20.49
C GLY A 119 9.46 10.97 -21.86
N ALA A 120 9.35 12.23 -22.29
CA ALA A 120 9.98 12.70 -23.53
C ALA A 120 11.48 13.04 -23.37
N ARG A 121 12.03 13.03 -22.15
CA ARG A 121 13.42 13.45 -21.89
C ARG A 121 14.37 12.27 -21.99
N LYS A 122 15.44 12.42 -22.79
CA LYS A 122 16.58 11.50 -22.76
C LYS A 122 17.39 11.70 -21.48
N VAL A 123 17.67 10.62 -20.76
CA VAL A 123 18.48 10.61 -19.55
C VAL A 123 19.70 9.72 -19.80
N THR A 124 20.88 10.21 -19.41
CA THR A 124 22.10 9.41 -19.30
C THR A 124 22.47 9.33 -17.83
N ALA A 125 22.14 8.20 -17.20
CA ALA A 125 22.50 7.91 -15.82
C ALA A 125 23.94 7.40 -15.74
N ARG A 126 24.61 7.72 -14.64
CA ARG A 126 25.95 7.22 -14.28
C ARG A 126 25.90 6.63 -12.88
N PRO A 127 25.47 5.36 -12.75
CA PRO A 127 25.25 4.74 -11.45
C PRO A 127 26.52 4.62 -10.62
N SER A 128 26.36 4.68 -9.29
CA SER A 128 27.41 4.38 -8.32
C SER A 128 26.82 3.53 -7.21
N PHE A 129 27.53 2.49 -6.80
CA PHE A 129 27.16 1.71 -5.62
C PHE A 129 27.16 2.63 -4.39
N GLY A 130 26.11 2.56 -3.57
CA GLY A 130 25.92 3.40 -2.39
C GLY A 130 25.47 4.86 -2.64
N ALA A 131 25.15 5.25 -3.87
CA ALA A 131 24.60 6.58 -4.16
C ALA A 131 23.36 6.51 -5.04
N SER A 132 22.41 7.42 -4.84
CA SER A 132 21.21 7.52 -5.66
C SER A 132 21.07 8.87 -6.37
N SER A 133 20.02 8.96 -7.18
CA SER A 133 19.63 10.20 -7.85
C SER A 133 19.19 11.27 -6.86
N ALA A 134 19.66 12.51 -7.08
CA ALA A 134 19.25 13.68 -6.31
C ALA A 134 17.75 14.03 -6.42
N VAL A 135 17.02 13.37 -7.34
CA VAL A 135 15.58 13.55 -7.55
C VAL A 135 14.77 12.30 -7.15
N ASN A 136 15.21 11.60 -6.09
CA ASN A 136 14.47 10.51 -5.47
C ASN A 136 13.12 10.99 -4.88
N LEU A 137 12.09 10.15 -5.00
CA LEU A 137 10.74 10.48 -4.51
C LEU A 137 10.54 10.15 -3.02
N GLY A 138 11.57 9.59 -2.35
CA GLY A 138 11.47 9.01 -1.03
C GLY A 138 10.69 7.70 -1.05
N GLY A 139 10.69 6.99 0.06
CA GLY A 139 9.92 5.77 0.19
C GLY A 139 9.48 5.51 1.60
N TRP A 140 10.42 5.37 2.52
CA TRP A 140 10.13 4.73 3.79
C TRP A 140 10.86 5.40 4.92
N ARG A 141 10.42 5.09 6.13
CA ARG A 141 11.13 5.42 7.36
C ARG A 141 10.73 4.39 8.40
N ARG A 142 11.70 3.86 9.15
CA ARG A 142 11.43 2.84 10.18
C ARG A 142 10.36 3.24 11.19
N SER A 143 10.32 4.53 11.56
CA SER A 143 9.46 5.03 12.61
C SER A 143 9.19 6.53 12.50
N LEU A 144 7.98 6.91 12.89
CA LEU A 144 7.46 8.25 13.10
C LEU A 144 7.32 8.57 14.61
N ASP A 145 7.99 7.82 15.49
CA ASP A 145 7.96 8.09 16.93
C ASP A 145 8.33 9.54 17.23
N LYS A 146 7.58 10.16 18.14
CA LYS A 146 7.76 11.55 18.63
C LYS A 146 7.65 12.60 17.53
N LEU A 147 7.12 12.24 16.35
CA LEU A 147 6.96 13.17 15.26
C LEU A 147 5.90 14.22 15.61
N SER A 148 6.23 15.49 15.39
CA SER A 148 5.30 16.62 15.56
C SER A 148 5.03 17.38 14.26
N ALA A 149 5.78 17.10 13.19
CA ALA A 149 5.71 17.74 11.88
C ALA A 149 6.33 16.84 10.81
N SER A 150 6.36 17.25 9.54
CA SER A 150 6.98 16.45 8.47
C SER A 150 8.47 16.15 8.68
N VAL A 151 8.95 15.02 8.15
CA VAL A 151 10.35 14.62 8.21
C VAL A 151 10.85 14.05 6.87
N ALA A 152 12.17 14.09 6.65
CA ALA A 152 12.81 13.44 5.52
C ALA A 152 12.64 11.92 5.57
N LEU A 153 12.39 11.34 4.40
CA LEU A 153 12.27 9.89 4.20
C LEU A 153 13.56 9.34 3.61
N ASN A 154 13.80 8.07 3.90
CA ASN A 154 14.82 7.31 3.19
C ASN A 154 14.39 7.09 1.73
N GLU A 155 15.37 6.80 0.90
CA GLU A 155 15.17 6.62 -0.53
C GLU A 155 14.21 5.46 -0.83
N GLY A 156 13.33 5.69 -1.80
CA GLY A 156 12.55 4.65 -2.45
C GLY A 156 13.17 4.25 -3.79
N LEU A 157 12.58 3.27 -4.46
CA LEU A 157 13.01 2.84 -5.79
C LEU A 157 12.79 3.94 -6.85
N LEU A 158 11.76 4.77 -6.66
CA LEU A 158 11.24 5.68 -7.69
C LEU A 158 11.95 7.04 -7.70
N THR A 159 12.44 7.45 -8.87
CA THR A 159 13.14 8.73 -9.08
C THR A 159 12.59 9.46 -10.31
N ARG A 160 12.69 10.79 -10.32
CA ARG A 160 12.17 11.60 -11.45
C ARG A 160 13.00 11.51 -12.74
N ASP A 161 14.20 10.97 -12.66
CA ASP A 161 15.03 10.67 -13.82
C ASP A 161 14.95 9.20 -14.25
N GLY A 162 14.15 8.40 -13.54
CA GLY A 162 13.66 7.11 -14.02
C GLY A 162 14.63 5.94 -13.90
N TRP A 163 15.57 6.01 -12.96
CA TRP A 163 16.55 4.95 -12.75
C TRP A 163 16.95 4.83 -11.28
N TYR A 164 17.33 3.62 -10.86
CA TYR A 164 17.84 3.35 -9.53
C TYR A 164 18.85 2.19 -9.59
N LEU A 165 19.90 2.24 -8.79
CA LEU A 165 20.82 1.11 -8.61
C LEU A 165 20.64 0.56 -7.19
N LEU A 166 20.01 -0.61 -7.09
CA LEU A 166 19.89 -1.35 -5.84
C LEU A 166 21.20 -2.10 -5.61
N ASP A 167 21.88 -1.79 -4.50
CA ASP A 167 23.10 -2.48 -4.07
C ASP A 167 22.75 -3.72 -3.23
N ASP A 168 23.10 -4.90 -3.74
CA ASP A 168 22.88 -6.21 -3.10
C ASP A 168 24.21 -6.89 -2.71
N SER A 169 25.33 -6.16 -2.79
CA SER A 169 26.70 -6.69 -2.66
C SER A 169 26.96 -7.31 -1.30
N SER A 170 26.29 -6.79 -0.26
CA SER A 170 26.47 -7.22 1.13
C SER A 170 25.35 -8.12 1.65
N THR A 171 24.28 -8.33 0.88
CA THR A 171 23.11 -9.09 1.33
C THR A 171 23.44 -10.57 1.46
N ALA A 172 23.07 -11.20 2.57
CA ALA A 172 23.30 -12.61 2.85
C ALA A 172 22.56 -13.52 1.85
N ILE A 173 23.09 -14.73 1.64
CA ILE A 173 22.45 -15.78 0.85
C ILE A 173 21.24 -16.30 1.62
N LEU A 174 20.09 -16.40 0.96
CA LEU A 174 18.89 -17.03 1.51
C LEU A 174 18.88 -18.51 1.15
N ASN A 175 18.95 -19.36 2.16
CA ASN A 175 18.88 -20.80 1.98
C ASN A 175 17.42 -21.25 1.78
N PRO A 176 17.16 -22.41 1.13
CA PRO A 176 15.81 -22.92 0.88
C PRO A 176 14.97 -23.17 2.15
N ASP A 177 15.61 -23.47 3.29
CA ASP A 177 14.98 -23.64 4.59
C ASP A 177 14.65 -22.30 5.29
N GLY A 178 14.90 -21.18 4.61
CA GLY A 178 14.69 -19.83 5.12
C GLY A 178 15.81 -19.31 6.02
N THR A 179 16.87 -20.08 6.30
CA THR A 179 18.06 -19.58 7.03
C THR A 179 18.95 -18.73 6.12
N ILE A 180 19.97 -18.09 6.69
CA ILE A 180 20.92 -17.26 5.94
C ILE A 180 22.35 -17.76 6.06
N THR A 181 23.10 -17.62 4.97
CA THR A 181 24.54 -17.86 4.92
C THR A 181 25.24 -16.58 4.49
N GLN A 182 26.38 -16.24 5.12
CA GLN A 182 27.18 -15.12 4.65
C GLN A 182 27.71 -15.37 3.24
N ARG A 183 27.78 -14.31 2.44
CA ARG A 183 28.42 -14.40 1.13
C ARG A 183 29.91 -14.79 1.31
N PRO A 184 30.47 -15.61 0.41
CA PRO A 184 31.90 -15.89 0.42
C PRO A 184 32.72 -14.61 0.32
N GLY A 185 33.86 -14.57 1.01
CA GLY A 185 34.82 -13.47 0.85
C GLY A 185 35.60 -13.59 -0.46
N HIS A 186 35.89 -12.45 -1.09
CA HIS A 186 36.63 -12.39 -2.36
C HIS A 186 38.16 -12.18 -2.17
N GLY A 187 38.72 -12.66 -1.06
CA GLY A 187 40.16 -12.56 -0.78
C GLY A 187 40.70 -11.12 -0.78
N GLY A 188 39.90 -10.13 -0.35
CA GLY A 188 40.25 -8.70 -0.37
C GLY A 188 40.13 -8.04 -1.74
N ARG A 189 39.74 -8.78 -2.80
CA ARG A 189 39.48 -8.22 -4.13
C ARG A 189 38.10 -7.53 -4.16
N PRO A 190 37.92 -6.50 -5.00
CA PRO A 190 36.63 -5.79 -5.08
C PRO A 190 35.48 -6.70 -5.52
N TYR A 191 34.33 -6.55 -4.88
CA TYR A 191 33.08 -7.20 -5.25
C TYR A 191 31.93 -6.20 -5.28
N GLN A 192 31.09 -6.30 -6.30
CA GLN A 192 29.87 -5.52 -6.46
C GLN A 192 28.80 -6.39 -7.09
N ASP A 193 27.58 -6.35 -6.57
CA ASP A 193 26.42 -7.06 -7.10
C ASP A 193 25.19 -6.17 -6.96
N GLY A 194 24.71 -5.64 -8.08
CA GLY A 194 23.66 -4.63 -8.08
C GLY A 194 22.63 -4.83 -9.17
N TYR A 195 21.48 -4.21 -8.97
CA TYR A 195 20.35 -4.25 -9.90
C TYR A 195 20.03 -2.86 -10.38
N LEU A 196 20.30 -2.64 -11.67
CA LEU A 196 20.13 -1.38 -12.35
C LEU A 196 18.74 -1.32 -12.99
N PHE A 197 17.87 -0.55 -12.36
CA PHE A 197 16.54 -0.21 -12.85
C PHE A 197 16.64 1.01 -13.78
N GLY A 198 16.02 0.92 -14.95
CA GLY A 198 15.90 2.00 -15.93
C GLY A 198 14.49 2.05 -16.51
N TYR A 199 13.50 2.32 -15.66
CA TYR A 199 12.08 2.30 -16.00
C TYR A 199 11.56 3.62 -16.60
N GLY A 200 12.34 4.71 -16.53
CA GLY A 200 11.89 6.02 -17.01
C GLY A 200 10.75 6.56 -16.15
N HIS A 201 9.66 6.97 -16.78
CA HIS A 201 8.44 7.36 -16.08
C HIS A 201 7.42 6.21 -15.95
N ASP A 202 7.77 4.99 -16.40
CA ASP A 202 6.94 3.80 -16.18
C ASP A 202 7.20 3.23 -14.77
N TYR A 203 6.81 4.00 -13.76
CA TYR A 203 7.01 3.64 -12.36
C TYR A 203 6.34 2.31 -11.98
N ARG A 204 5.21 1.99 -12.64
CA ARG A 204 4.51 0.71 -12.47
C ARG A 204 5.40 -0.45 -12.89
N ARG A 205 6.09 -0.34 -14.02
CA ARG A 205 7.07 -1.32 -14.44
C ARG A 205 8.23 -1.44 -13.44
N GLY A 206 8.73 -0.32 -12.91
CA GLY A 206 9.76 -0.33 -11.87
C GLY A 206 9.36 -1.13 -10.62
N LEU A 207 8.15 -0.87 -10.09
CA LEU A 207 7.62 -1.62 -8.94
C LEU A 207 7.36 -3.10 -9.28
N LYS A 208 6.89 -3.41 -10.50
CA LYS A 208 6.74 -4.78 -10.96
C LYS A 208 8.09 -5.51 -11.03
N ASP A 209 9.13 -4.86 -11.54
CA ASP A 209 10.48 -5.41 -11.59
C ASP A 209 11.02 -5.67 -10.17
N LEU A 210 10.78 -4.76 -9.22
CA LEU A 210 11.14 -4.98 -7.82
C LEU A 210 10.40 -6.21 -7.25
N ARG A 211 9.08 -6.31 -7.47
CA ARG A 211 8.27 -7.46 -7.05
C ARG A 211 8.76 -8.76 -7.69
N ASP A 212 9.07 -8.75 -8.97
CA ASP A 212 9.54 -9.95 -9.67
C ASP A 212 10.94 -10.38 -9.20
N LEU A 213 11.82 -9.42 -8.86
CA LEU A 213 13.16 -9.68 -8.34
C LEU A 213 13.13 -10.22 -6.91
N THR A 214 12.33 -9.59 -6.05
CA THR A 214 12.39 -9.78 -4.59
C THR A 214 11.32 -10.72 -4.06
N GLY A 215 10.30 -11.03 -4.87
CA GLY A 215 9.16 -11.86 -4.52
C GLY A 215 7.88 -11.04 -4.28
N PRO A 216 6.71 -11.69 -4.32
CA PRO A 216 5.43 -11.03 -4.11
C PRO A 216 5.24 -10.54 -2.67
N ALA A 217 4.46 -9.48 -2.49
CA ALA A 217 3.97 -9.11 -1.16
C ALA A 217 3.16 -10.26 -0.55
N VAL A 218 3.11 -10.35 0.77
CA VAL A 218 2.24 -11.33 1.44
C VAL A 218 0.77 -10.96 1.22
N MET A 219 -0.09 -11.92 0.87
CA MET A 219 -1.53 -11.68 0.97
C MET A 219 -1.94 -11.72 2.44
N LEU A 220 -2.46 -10.62 3.00
CA LEU A 220 -2.94 -10.63 4.39
C LEU A 220 -4.26 -11.39 4.52
N PRO A 221 -4.61 -11.87 5.72
CA PRO A 221 -5.95 -12.35 6.01
C PRO A 221 -7.01 -11.26 5.81
N ARG A 222 -8.23 -11.63 5.46
CA ARG A 222 -9.32 -10.68 5.15
C ARG A 222 -9.65 -9.79 6.35
N TRP A 223 -9.69 -10.36 7.55
CA TRP A 223 -9.94 -9.62 8.80
C TRP A 223 -8.92 -8.51 9.06
N ALA A 224 -7.70 -8.60 8.49
CA ALA A 224 -6.67 -7.59 8.67
C ALA A 224 -7.06 -6.24 8.05
N PHE A 225 -7.94 -6.25 7.03
CA PHE A 225 -8.43 -5.04 6.39
C PHE A 225 -9.66 -4.43 7.08
N GLY A 226 -10.20 -5.08 8.11
CA GLY A 226 -11.29 -4.55 8.93
C GLY A 226 -10.84 -3.47 9.91
N ILE A 227 -11.60 -3.27 10.98
CA ILE A 227 -11.33 -2.26 12.01
C ILE A 227 -10.60 -2.88 13.19
N TRP A 228 -9.47 -2.29 13.56
CA TRP A 228 -8.70 -2.70 14.72
C TRP A 228 -8.87 -1.67 15.82
N PHE A 229 -9.17 -2.13 17.04
CA PHE A 229 -9.16 -1.30 18.23
C PHE A 229 -8.04 -1.72 19.16
N SER A 230 -7.21 -0.75 19.52
CA SER A 230 -6.14 -0.85 20.50
C SER A 230 -6.21 0.36 21.42
N ARG A 231 -5.79 0.20 22.67
CA ARG A 231 -5.45 1.31 23.56
C ARG A 231 -4.46 0.79 24.57
N TYR A 232 -3.36 1.50 24.77
CA TYR A 232 -2.52 1.22 25.92
C TYR A 232 -3.31 1.60 27.17
N TYR A 233 -3.85 0.58 27.81
CA TYR A 233 -4.75 0.64 28.95
C TYR A 233 -4.85 -0.74 29.60
N PRO A 234 -4.93 -0.85 30.94
CA PRO A 234 -5.00 -2.12 31.65
C PRO A 234 -6.43 -2.70 31.63
N TYR A 235 -6.94 -2.99 30.43
CA TYR A 235 -8.26 -3.58 30.27
C TYR A 235 -8.34 -4.98 30.87
N ARG A 236 -9.43 -5.24 31.58
CA ARG A 236 -9.85 -6.58 32.02
C ARG A 236 -10.66 -7.25 30.92
N GLU A 237 -10.74 -8.57 30.96
CA GLU A 237 -11.63 -9.30 30.03
C GLU A 237 -13.10 -8.85 30.12
N SER A 238 -13.57 -8.41 31.29
CA SER A 238 -14.91 -7.86 31.49
C SER A 238 -15.11 -6.52 30.78
N ASP A 239 -14.09 -5.67 30.70
CA ASP A 239 -14.20 -4.37 30.00
C ASP A 239 -14.49 -4.58 28.52
N TYR A 240 -13.88 -5.62 27.93
CA TYR A 240 -14.15 -6.00 26.54
C TYR A 240 -15.55 -6.60 26.37
N ARG A 241 -15.94 -7.52 27.26
CA ARG A 241 -17.18 -8.30 27.18
C ARG A 241 -18.44 -7.48 27.48
N ASP A 242 -18.39 -6.69 28.54
CA ASP A 242 -19.56 -6.13 29.18
C ASP A 242 -19.76 -4.65 28.81
N ASP A 243 -18.72 -3.97 28.32
CA ASP A 243 -18.78 -2.55 27.95
C ASP A 243 -18.39 -2.28 26.50
N LEU A 244 -17.14 -2.55 26.10
CA LEU A 244 -16.62 -2.14 24.79
C LEU A 244 -17.39 -2.78 23.64
N LEU A 245 -17.46 -4.11 23.57
CA LEU A 245 -18.12 -4.78 22.46
C LEU A 245 -19.63 -4.43 22.41
N PRO A 246 -20.39 -4.46 23.52
CA PRO A 246 -21.78 -4.00 23.52
C PRO A 246 -21.94 -2.58 22.98
N ARG A 247 -21.03 -1.64 23.30
CA ARG A 247 -21.07 -0.28 22.75
C ARG A 247 -20.77 -0.24 21.25
N PHE A 248 -19.82 -1.03 20.74
CA PHE A 248 -19.59 -1.17 19.30
C PHE A 248 -20.88 -1.59 18.58
N ARG A 249 -21.54 -2.64 19.10
CA ARG A 249 -22.79 -3.16 18.53
C ARG A 249 -23.94 -2.15 18.64
N ALA A 250 -24.15 -1.54 19.80
CA ALA A 250 -25.18 -0.53 20.02
C ALA A 250 -25.02 0.70 19.09
N ASN A 251 -23.78 1.11 18.83
CA ASN A 251 -23.47 2.22 17.93
C ASN A 251 -23.39 1.81 16.44
N ARG A 252 -23.60 0.53 16.11
CA ARG A 252 -23.43 -0.05 14.78
C ARG A 252 -22.08 0.32 14.16
N VAL A 253 -21.02 0.07 14.92
CA VAL A 253 -19.62 0.24 14.52
C VAL A 253 -19.01 -1.16 14.38
N PRO A 254 -18.53 -1.55 13.18
CA PRO A 254 -17.87 -2.85 13.00
C PRO A 254 -16.53 -2.90 13.76
N LEU A 255 -16.12 -4.10 14.12
CA LEU A 255 -14.87 -4.38 14.81
C LEU A 255 -14.41 -5.79 14.46
N ASP A 256 -13.16 -5.93 14.04
CA ASP A 256 -12.58 -7.20 13.59
C ASP A 256 -11.48 -7.68 14.51
N MET A 257 -10.74 -6.75 15.11
CA MET A 257 -9.59 -7.07 15.93
C MET A 257 -9.54 -6.24 17.21
N LEU A 258 -9.34 -6.94 18.32
CA LEU A 258 -8.89 -6.38 19.58
C LEU A 258 -7.37 -6.54 19.68
N VAL A 259 -6.66 -5.45 19.90
CA VAL A 259 -5.24 -5.47 20.23
C VAL A 259 -5.12 -5.19 21.73
N VAL A 260 -4.70 -6.20 22.48
CA VAL A 260 -4.49 -6.09 23.93
C VAL A 260 -3.06 -5.61 24.17
N ASP A 261 -2.96 -4.44 24.78
CA ASP A 261 -1.69 -3.75 24.99
C ASP A 261 -0.96 -4.19 26.27
N THR A 262 0.14 -3.53 26.62
CA THR A 262 1.23 -4.10 27.42
C THR A 262 0.83 -4.84 28.70
N ASP A 263 -0.16 -4.34 29.43
CA ASP A 263 -0.57 -4.74 30.77
C ASP A 263 -1.10 -6.19 30.92
N TRP A 264 -1.42 -6.88 29.81
CA TRP A 264 -1.83 -8.28 29.86
C TRP A 264 -0.75 -9.21 30.41
N LYS A 265 0.52 -8.75 30.43
CA LYS A 265 1.70 -9.53 30.81
C LYS A 265 1.94 -9.60 32.32
N ALA A 266 2.49 -10.73 32.77
CA ALA A 266 2.98 -11.00 34.12
C ALA A 266 4.26 -11.87 34.09
N PRO A 267 5.14 -11.79 35.12
CA PRO A 267 5.04 -10.92 36.31
C PRO A 267 5.38 -9.45 36.01
N SER A 268 5.99 -9.18 34.87
CA SER A 268 6.25 -7.83 34.37
C SER A 268 5.21 -7.45 33.31
N THR A 269 4.68 -6.23 33.38
CA THR A 269 3.80 -5.68 32.35
C THR A 269 4.54 -5.30 31.08
N TRP A 270 5.87 -5.34 31.07
CA TRP A 270 6.68 -5.03 29.88
C TRP A 270 7.21 -6.29 29.19
N ASN A 271 7.88 -7.15 29.94
CA ASN A 271 8.59 -8.33 29.42
C ASN A 271 8.27 -9.62 30.18
N GLY A 272 7.06 -9.69 30.75
CA GLY A 272 6.44 -10.94 31.17
C GLY A 272 5.83 -11.70 30.01
N TRP A 273 5.84 -13.02 30.07
CA TRP A 273 5.31 -13.90 29.03
C TRP A 273 4.12 -14.74 29.51
N ASN A 274 3.49 -14.33 30.62
CA ASN A 274 2.31 -14.98 31.19
C ASN A 274 1.13 -14.01 31.23
N TRP A 275 -0.09 -14.54 31.18
CA TRP A 275 -1.27 -13.72 31.36
C TRP A 275 -1.38 -13.21 32.80
N ASN A 276 -1.67 -11.93 32.96
CA ASN A 276 -1.94 -11.31 34.24
C ASN A 276 -3.31 -11.80 34.76
N PRO A 277 -3.37 -12.61 35.82
CA PRO A 277 -4.61 -13.23 36.28
C PRO A 277 -5.60 -12.21 36.87
N ALA A 278 -5.15 -11.00 37.23
CA ALA A 278 -6.04 -9.93 37.71
C ALA A 278 -6.84 -9.27 36.58
N LEU A 279 -6.33 -9.32 35.34
CA LEU A 279 -6.98 -8.78 34.15
C LEU A 279 -7.65 -9.87 33.31
N PHE A 280 -7.01 -11.04 33.20
CA PHE A 280 -7.44 -12.18 32.40
C PHE A 280 -7.35 -13.45 33.25
N PRO A 281 -8.31 -13.68 34.17
CA PRO A 281 -8.34 -14.88 35.01
C PRO A 281 -8.56 -16.16 34.21
N ASP A 282 -9.26 -16.10 33.07
CA ASP A 282 -9.44 -17.23 32.15
C ASP A 282 -9.23 -16.79 30.67
N PRO A 283 -7.96 -16.73 30.22
CA PRO A 283 -7.63 -16.34 28.86
C PRO A 283 -8.29 -17.23 27.79
N ARG A 284 -8.52 -18.52 28.09
CA ARG A 284 -9.14 -19.44 27.13
C ARG A 284 -10.61 -19.08 26.93
N SER A 285 -11.34 -18.83 28.02
CA SER A 285 -12.71 -18.33 27.95
C SER A 285 -12.80 -17.01 27.20
N PHE A 286 -11.87 -16.08 27.45
CA PHE A 286 -11.83 -14.79 26.76
C PHE A 286 -11.64 -14.94 25.25
N LEU A 287 -10.67 -15.75 24.82
CA LEU A 287 -10.40 -15.97 23.41
C LEU A 287 -11.50 -16.75 22.69
N ASN A 288 -12.15 -17.71 23.38
CA ASN A 288 -13.31 -18.41 22.84
C ASN A 288 -14.50 -17.46 22.68
N TRP A 289 -14.75 -16.60 23.66
CA TRP A 289 -15.76 -15.54 23.56
C TRP A 289 -15.48 -14.62 22.36
N ALA A 290 -14.26 -14.08 22.25
CA ALA A 290 -13.88 -13.19 21.17
C ALA A 290 -14.10 -13.84 19.79
N ARG A 291 -13.67 -15.10 19.62
CA ARG A 291 -13.90 -15.88 18.40
C ARG A 291 -15.38 -16.06 18.09
N GLY A 292 -16.20 -16.38 19.10
CA GLY A 292 -17.65 -16.49 18.95
C GLY A 292 -18.34 -15.17 18.56
N GLN A 293 -17.69 -14.03 18.81
CA GLN A 293 -18.13 -12.69 18.41
C GLN A 293 -17.57 -12.24 17.05
N GLY A 294 -16.85 -13.11 16.33
CA GLY A 294 -16.21 -12.80 15.04
C GLY A 294 -14.93 -11.97 15.17
N LEU A 295 -14.35 -11.88 16.37
CA LEU A 295 -13.16 -11.06 16.65
C LEU A 295 -11.87 -11.89 16.59
N ARG A 296 -10.80 -11.26 16.11
CA ARG A 296 -9.42 -11.70 16.35
C ARG A 296 -8.83 -10.93 17.52
N VAL A 297 -7.89 -11.57 18.21
CA VAL A 297 -7.15 -10.96 19.32
C VAL A 297 -5.67 -10.96 18.98
N ALA A 298 -5.06 -9.79 19.10
CA ALA A 298 -3.62 -9.60 19.02
C ALA A 298 -3.08 -9.20 20.40
N LEU A 299 -1.84 -9.60 20.69
CA LEU A 299 -1.15 -9.24 21.93
C LEU A 299 0.08 -8.39 21.62
N ASN A 300 0.23 -7.24 22.29
CA ASN A 300 1.49 -6.50 22.30
C ASN A 300 2.58 -7.29 23.04
N ILE A 301 3.77 -7.39 22.45
CA ILE A 301 4.95 -8.06 23.01
C ILE A 301 6.21 -7.24 22.76
N HIS A 302 7.21 -7.44 23.62
CA HIS A 302 8.55 -6.88 23.47
C HIS A 302 9.58 -8.00 23.35
N PRO A 303 10.68 -7.79 22.62
CA PRO A 303 11.66 -8.84 22.37
C PRO A 303 12.61 -9.05 23.55
N SER A 304 12.11 -9.22 24.78
CA SER A 304 12.92 -9.57 25.96
C SER A 304 12.11 -10.39 26.95
N ILE A 305 12.78 -10.97 27.95
CA ILE A 305 12.12 -11.67 29.06
C ILE A 305 12.65 -11.17 30.40
N SER A 306 11.73 -10.97 31.35
CA SER A 306 12.08 -10.67 32.75
C SER A 306 12.87 -11.83 33.38
N PRO A 307 13.95 -11.57 34.15
CA PRO A 307 14.64 -12.61 34.90
C PRO A 307 13.75 -13.29 35.95
N ALA A 308 12.69 -12.61 36.40
CA ALA A 308 11.71 -13.12 37.35
C ALA A 308 10.59 -13.94 36.67
N ASP A 309 10.53 -13.98 35.34
CA ASP A 309 9.54 -14.80 34.65
C ASP A 309 9.84 -16.29 34.88
N PRO A 310 8.86 -17.11 35.29
CA PRO A 310 9.06 -18.54 35.52
C PRO A 310 9.56 -19.29 34.27
N LYS A 311 9.35 -18.75 33.06
CA LYS A 311 9.84 -19.33 31.81
C LYS A 311 11.33 -19.07 31.58
N ASN A 312 11.96 -18.15 32.32
CA ASN A 312 13.36 -17.73 32.09
C ASN A 312 14.35 -18.91 32.17
N ALA A 313 14.16 -19.85 33.11
CA ALA A 313 15.01 -21.05 33.23
C ALA A 313 14.94 -21.95 31.98
N ARG A 314 13.73 -22.13 31.42
CA ARG A 314 13.51 -22.88 30.17
C ARG A 314 14.14 -22.17 28.98
N ILE A 315 14.01 -20.85 28.91
CA ILE A 315 14.61 -20.03 27.84
C ILE A 315 16.13 -20.09 27.88
N LYS A 316 16.74 -20.03 29.07
CA LYS A 316 18.18 -20.25 29.26
C LYS A 316 18.64 -21.61 28.71
N ALA A 317 17.89 -22.68 29.03
CA ALA A 317 18.21 -24.02 28.57
C ALA A 317 18.13 -24.15 27.03
N ILE A 318 17.08 -23.63 26.40
CA ILE A 318 16.91 -23.68 24.94
C ILE A 318 17.93 -22.77 24.24
N GLY A 319 18.16 -21.58 24.78
CA GLY A 319 19.07 -20.56 24.24
C GLY A 319 20.55 -20.92 24.33
N GLY A 320 20.90 -22.01 25.01
CA GLY A 320 22.28 -22.51 25.11
C GLY A 320 23.12 -21.83 26.20
N GLY A 321 22.48 -21.20 27.19
CA GLY A 321 23.17 -20.52 28.29
C GLY A 321 22.48 -19.24 28.73
N ASP A 322 23.14 -18.49 29.62
CA ASP A 322 22.65 -17.19 30.08
C ASP A 322 22.56 -16.20 28.92
N LEU A 323 21.37 -15.65 28.72
CA LEU A 323 21.15 -14.57 27.77
C LEU A 323 21.70 -13.25 28.31
N PRO A 324 22.23 -12.36 27.44
CA PRO A 324 22.74 -11.05 27.86
C PRO A 324 21.68 -10.26 28.62
N ALA A 325 22.13 -9.51 29.63
CA ALA A 325 21.31 -8.51 30.29
C ALA A 325 21.16 -7.28 29.38
N GLY A 326 19.95 -6.72 29.32
CA GLY A 326 19.61 -5.52 28.58
C GLY A 326 19.08 -4.42 29.48
N ASP A 327 19.16 -3.19 28.99
CA ASP A 327 18.50 -2.02 29.58
C ASP A 327 17.10 -1.87 28.96
N CYS A 328 16.14 -2.65 29.47
CA CYS A 328 14.75 -2.58 29.00
C CYS A 328 13.94 -1.54 29.82
N PRO A 329 12.99 -0.84 29.17
CA PRO A 329 12.09 0.06 29.87
C PRO A 329 11.41 -0.64 31.05
N ARG A 330 11.43 0.04 32.20
CA ARG A 330 10.76 -0.39 33.45
C ARG A 330 11.28 -1.73 34.01
N GLN A 331 12.30 -2.33 33.41
CA GLN A 331 12.90 -3.58 33.85
C GLN A 331 14.39 -3.69 33.47
N PRO A 332 15.28 -2.88 34.08
CA PRO A 332 16.72 -3.05 33.90
C PRO A 332 17.15 -4.48 34.24
N GLY A 333 18.06 -5.05 33.44
CA GLY A 333 18.53 -6.42 33.62
C GLY A 333 17.62 -7.49 32.98
N CYS A 334 16.68 -7.09 32.14
CA CYS A 334 15.95 -8.00 31.24
C CYS A 334 16.90 -8.90 30.44
N ARG A 335 16.43 -10.06 29.99
CA ARG A 335 17.19 -10.94 29.11
C ARG A 335 16.82 -10.67 27.65
N VAL A 336 17.82 -10.38 26.82
CA VAL A 336 17.64 -10.05 25.41
C VAL A 336 18.16 -11.14 24.49
N PHE A 337 17.65 -11.15 23.27
CA PHE A 337 17.84 -12.18 22.27
C PHE A 337 18.64 -11.67 21.08
N ASP A 338 19.49 -12.53 20.53
CA ASP A 338 20.01 -12.42 19.18
C ASP A 338 19.17 -13.26 18.23
N TRP A 339 18.37 -12.61 17.40
CA TRP A 339 17.43 -13.25 16.48
C TRP A 339 18.10 -13.94 15.29
N SER A 340 19.42 -13.75 15.15
CA SER A 340 20.21 -14.51 14.18
C SER A 340 20.83 -15.79 14.75
N ASP A 341 20.84 -15.95 16.07
CA ASP A 341 21.23 -17.21 16.71
C ASP A 341 20.05 -18.20 16.68
N PRO A 342 20.18 -19.38 16.03
CA PRO A 342 19.07 -20.32 15.92
C PRO A 342 18.53 -20.84 17.26
N LYS A 343 19.38 -20.99 18.29
CA LYS A 343 18.96 -21.45 19.61
C LYS A 343 18.18 -20.35 20.33
N GLN A 344 18.64 -19.10 20.26
CA GLN A 344 17.95 -17.97 20.88
C GLN A 344 16.63 -17.64 20.16
N LEU A 345 16.59 -17.73 18.83
CA LEU A 345 15.34 -17.60 18.07
C LEU A 345 14.33 -18.68 18.45
N LYS A 346 14.79 -19.93 18.56
CA LYS A 346 13.96 -21.04 19.05
C LYS A 346 13.45 -20.78 20.48
N ALA A 347 14.29 -20.28 21.36
CA ALA A 347 13.91 -19.93 22.72
C ALA A 347 12.85 -18.82 22.74
N TYR A 348 13.02 -17.78 21.93
CA TYR A 348 12.06 -16.69 21.81
C TYR A 348 10.69 -17.18 21.32
N PHE A 349 10.65 -18.01 20.28
CA PHE A 349 9.39 -18.57 19.79
C PHE A 349 8.78 -19.65 20.70
N ASP A 350 9.56 -20.26 21.59
CA ASP A 350 9.02 -21.11 22.65
C ASP A 350 8.15 -20.31 23.63
N LEU A 351 8.45 -19.02 23.84
CA LEU A 351 7.61 -18.12 24.63
C LEU A 351 6.25 -17.85 24.00
N HIS A 352 6.15 -17.90 22.67
CA HIS A 352 4.93 -17.62 21.91
C HIS A 352 3.95 -18.79 21.95
N LYS A 353 4.50 -20.01 21.95
CA LYS A 353 3.74 -21.24 21.77
C LYS A 353 2.53 -21.36 22.70
N PRO A 354 2.60 -21.08 24.02
CA PRO A 354 1.41 -21.17 24.88
C PRO A 354 0.25 -20.26 24.45
N MET A 355 0.54 -19.06 23.95
CA MET A 355 -0.49 -18.12 23.49
C MET A 355 -1.03 -18.50 22.10
N GLU A 356 -0.16 -18.99 21.23
CA GLU A 356 -0.55 -19.53 19.92
C GLU A 356 -1.41 -20.79 20.04
N ASP A 357 -1.10 -21.68 20.99
CA ASP A 357 -1.89 -22.90 21.29
C ASP A 357 -3.28 -22.55 21.87
N LEU A 358 -3.45 -21.35 22.45
CA LEU A 358 -4.76 -20.78 22.82
C LEU A 358 -5.50 -20.14 21.64
N GLY A 359 -4.84 -20.03 20.48
CA GLY A 359 -5.41 -19.49 19.26
C GLY A 359 -5.23 -17.98 19.07
N ILE A 360 -4.25 -17.36 19.74
CA ILE A 360 -3.80 -16.01 19.37
C ILE A 360 -3.28 -16.05 17.93
N ARG A 361 -3.82 -15.13 17.12
CA ARG A 361 -3.54 -15.06 15.68
C ARG A 361 -2.39 -14.13 15.34
N LEU A 362 -2.24 -13.02 16.07
CA LEU A 362 -1.27 -11.99 15.77
C LEU A 362 -0.54 -11.56 17.04
N MET A 363 0.78 -11.40 16.94
CA MET A 363 1.58 -10.75 17.96
C MET A 363 2.05 -9.41 17.40
N TRP A 364 1.74 -8.32 18.11
CA TRP A 364 2.29 -7.01 17.81
C TRP A 364 3.68 -6.93 18.44
N LEU A 365 4.71 -7.05 17.61
CA LEU A 365 6.09 -6.86 18.06
C LEU A 365 6.40 -5.37 18.14
N ASP A 366 6.32 -4.81 19.34
CA ASP A 366 6.58 -3.40 19.58
C ASP A 366 8.09 -3.16 19.80
N TRP A 367 8.85 -3.29 18.72
CA TRP A 367 10.31 -3.22 18.77
C TRP A 367 10.84 -1.78 18.71
N CYS A 368 10.45 -0.98 19.69
CA CYS A 368 10.98 0.38 19.91
C CYS A 368 12.12 0.42 20.92
N CYS A 369 12.15 -0.52 21.87
CA CYS A 369 12.67 -0.18 23.19
C CYS A 369 13.56 -1.23 23.89
N ASP A 370 13.60 -2.48 23.43
CA ASP A 370 14.40 -3.54 24.05
C ASP A 370 15.66 -3.91 23.21
N PRO A 371 16.87 -4.02 23.81
CA PRO A 371 18.14 -4.16 23.09
C PRO A 371 18.42 -5.55 22.48
N SER A 372 17.38 -6.30 22.13
CA SER A 372 17.50 -7.46 21.25
C SER A 372 17.96 -7.05 19.87
N ARG A 373 18.73 -7.93 19.23
CA ARG A 373 19.48 -7.60 18.02
C ARG A 373 19.40 -8.71 16.97
N VAL A 374 19.91 -8.38 15.79
CA VAL A 374 20.32 -9.32 14.76
C VAL A 374 21.79 -9.05 14.52
N SER A 375 22.68 -9.96 14.95
CA SER A 375 24.12 -9.79 14.74
C SER A 375 24.62 -10.34 13.42
N ALA A 376 23.87 -11.26 12.78
CA ALA A 376 24.23 -11.77 11.47
C ALA A 376 24.32 -10.62 10.43
N PRO A 377 25.44 -10.52 9.70
CA PRO A 377 25.57 -9.54 8.64
C PRO A 377 24.65 -9.85 7.45
N GLY A 378 24.51 -8.86 6.55
CA GLY A 378 23.84 -9.04 5.26
C GLY A 378 22.31 -9.14 5.32
N VAL A 379 21.70 -8.82 6.45
CA VAL A 379 20.25 -8.63 6.55
C VAL A 379 19.92 -7.34 7.27
N THR A 380 18.77 -6.76 6.92
CA THR A 380 18.17 -5.68 7.69
C THR A 380 17.44 -6.28 8.89
N PRO A 381 17.74 -5.86 10.14
CA PRO A 381 17.22 -6.54 11.33
C PRO A 381 15.69 -6.65 11.41
N ASP A 382 14.94 -5.58 11.16
CA ASP A 382 13.46 -5.60 11.14
C ASP A 382 12.96 -6.62 10.11
N THR A 383 13.49 -6.55 8.88
CA THR A 383 13.11 -7.45 7.79
C THR A 383 13.42 -8.91 8.11
N TRP A 384 14.57 -9.18 8.75
CA TRP A 384 14.93 -10.53 9.20
C TRP A 384 13.92 -11.05 10.22
N ILE A 385 13.65 -10.28 11.27
CA ILE A 385 12.70 -10.64 12.33
C ILE A 385 11.30 -10.87 11.76
N ASN A 386 10.82 -9.96 10.92
CA ASN A 386 9.50 -10.07 10.30
C ASN A 386 9.41 -11.33 9.42
N SER A 387 10.49 -11.69 8.71
CA SER A 387 10.55 -12.95 7.95
C SER A 387 10.45 -14.20 8.85
N ARG A 388 10.93 -14.13 10.10
CA ARG A 388 10.85 -15.25 11.04
C ARG A 388 9.42 -15.49 11.53
N TYR A 389 8.67 -14.43 11.83
CA TYR A 389 7.24 -14.55 12.12
C TYR A 389 6.46 -15.07 10.91
N ALA A 390 6.76 -14.54 9.72
CA ALA A 390 6.10 -14.99 8.51
C ALA A 390 6.34 -16.48 8.23
N LEU A 391 7.57 -16.98 8.42
CA LEU A 391 7.87 -18.40 8.28
C LEU A 391 7.12 -19.24 9.32
N ARG A 392 7.14 -18.83 10.59
CA ARG A 392 6.45 -19.52 11.68
C ARG A 392 4.94 -19.65 11.43
N ASP A 393 4.30 -18.58 10.95
CA ASP A 393 2.88 -18.62 10.63
C ASP A 393 2.59 -19.54 9.45
N ARG A 394 3.45 -19.58 8.42
CA ARG A 394 3.32 -20.50 7.29
C ARG A 394 3.44 -21.96 7.73
N GLU A 395 4.37 -22.27 8.63
CA GLU A 395 4.52 -23.62 9.24
C GLU A 395 3.27 -24.05 10.02
N ARG A 396 2.49 -23.09 10.52
CA ARG A 396 1.19 -23.31 11.19
C ARG A 396 0.00 -23.35 10.21
N GLY A 397 0.24 -23.28 8.90
CA GLY A 397 -0.81 -23.26 7.89
C GLY A 397 -1.57 -21.93 7.80
N LEU A 398 -0.96 -20.81 8.22
CA LEU A 398 -1.54 -19.48 8.19
C LEU A 398 -0.88 -18.60 7.13
N ARG A 399 -1.50 -17.46 6.80
CA ARG A 399 -0.83 -16.42 6.02
C ARG A 399 0.20 -15.72 6.89
N GLY A 400 1.47 -15.90 6.57
CA GLY A 400 2.55 -15.45 7.45
C GLY A 400 2.98 -14.01 7.23
N PHE A 401 2.83 -13.20 8.28
CA PHE A 401 3.29 -11.81 8.36
C PHE A 401 3.59 -11.40 9.81
N ALA A 402 4.23 -10.26 9.98
CA ALA A 402 4.48 -9.59 11.25
C ALA A 402 3.76 -8.24 11.28
N PHE A 403 3.25 -7.86 12.45
CA PHE A 403 2.84 -6.48 12.74
C PHE A 403 3.92 -5.84 13.61
N SER A 404 4.75 -5.00 13.00
CA SER A 404 6.05 -4.57 13.55
C SER A 404 6.59 -3.32 12.83
N ARG A 405 7.82 -2.91 13.16
CA ARG A 405 8.62 -1.92 12.44
C ARG A 405 9.18 -2.48 11.13
N ALA A 406 9.65 -1.59 10.25
CA ALA A 406 10.15 -1.95 8.93
C ALA A 406 11.50 -1.29 8.60
N GLY A 407 12.40 -2.03 7.94
CA GLY A 407 13.56 -1.48 7.24
C GLY A 407 14.77 -1.04 8.07
N GLY A 408 14.77 -1.17 9.40
CA GLY A 408 15.92 -0.84 10.25
C GLY A 408 16.20 -1.87 11.34
N GLY A 409 16.43 -1.42 12.57
CA GLY A 409 16.68 -2.29 13.73
C GLY A 409 16.64 -1.55 15.07
N TYR A 410 17.01 -2.23 16.14
CA TYR A 410 17.11 -1.63 17.47
C TYR A 410 18.06 -0.41 17.49
N GLY A 411 17.65 0.69 18.12
CA GLY A 411 18.45 1.91 18.25
C GLY A 411 18.19 3.00 17.20
N GLY A 412 17.20 2.85 16.32
CA GLY A 412 16.61 3.98 15.59
C GLY A 412 16.71 3.90 14.05
N MET A 413 16.75 5.07 13.42
CA MET A 413 16.59 5.31 11.96
C MET A 413 17.78 4.85 11.09
N ARG A 414 18.65 3.98 11.60
CA ARG A 414 19.82 3.53 10.85
C ARG A 414 19.38 2.86 9.56
N VAL A 415 19.94 3.31 8.44
CA VAL A 415 19.82 2.62 7.15
C VAL A 415 20.88 1.52 7.10
N TYR A 416 20.43 0.29 6.89
CA TYR A 416 21.32 -0.86 6.73
C TYR A 416 21.68 -1.02 5.24
N PRO A 417 22.91 -1.44 4.90
CA PRO A 417 23.31 -1.65 3.51
C PRO A 417 22.37 -2.57 2.71
N ALA A 418 21.82 -3.60 3.35
CA ALA A 418 20.85 -4.50 2.72
C ALA A 418 19.50 -3.82 2.39
N GLY A 419 19.15 -2.70 3.03
CA GLY A 419 17.90 -1.96 2.78
C GLY A 419 16.61 -2.75 3.09
N PRO A 420 15.43 -2.17 2.81
CA PRO A 420 14.12 -2.77 3.11
C PRO A 420 13.51 -3.53 1.92
N TRP A 421 14.30 -3.88 0.90
CA TRP A 421 13.80 -4.24 -0.44
C TRP A 421 12.97 -5.53 -0.51
N ALA A 422 12.95 -6.31 0.57
CA ALA A 422 12.20 -7.55 0.72
C ALA A 422 11.08 -7.48 1.79
N GLU A 423 10.87 -6.32 2.40
CA GLU A 423 10.01 -6.12 3.57
C GLU A 423 8.52 -6.39 3.28
N HIS A 424 8.06 -6.06 2.07
CA HIS A 424 6.67 -6.25 1.62
C HIS A 424 6.20 -7.71 1.66
N ARG A 425 7.13 -8.66 1.70
CA ARG A 425 6.83 -10.09 1.81
C ARG A 425 6.38 -10.52 3.20
N TYR A 426 6.59 -9.68 4.21
CA TYR A 426 6.53 -10.12 5.60
C TYR A 426 5.77 -9.17 6.52
N THR A 427 5.51 -7.92 6.13
CA THR A 427 5.28 -6.88 7.13
C THR A 427 4.01 -6.07 6.90
N VAL A 428 3.25 -5.91 7.98
CA VAL A 428 2.36 -4.77 8.21
C VAL A 428 3.13 -3.76 9.04
N HIS A 429 3.46 -2.62 8.45
CA HIS A 429 4.31 -1.64 9.10
C HIS A 429 3.51 -0.73 10.03
N PHE A 430 3.78 -0.84 11.33
CA PHE A 430 3.34 0.12 12.34
C PHE A 430 4.29 1.32 12.39
N THR A 431 3.78 2.51 12.08
CA THR A 431 4.63 3.70 11.96
C THR A 431 5.09 4.29 13.28
N GLY A 432 4.52 3.92 14.42
CA GLY A 432 5.00 4.39 15.72
C GLY A 432 4.17 5.46 16.40
N ASP A 433 4.78 5.97 17.47
CA ASP A 433 4.18 6.80 18.49
C ASP A 433 4.15 8.27 18.04
N THR A 434 3.17 8.65 17.22
CA THR A 434 3.06 10.02 16.68
C THR A 434 2.34 10.97 17.64
N ASN A 435 2.61 12.29 17.52
CA ASN A 435 1.83 13.30 18.25
C ASN A 435 0.47 13.55 17.58
N PRO A 436 -0.60 13.78 18.35
CA PRO A 436 -1.94 13.97 17.81
C PRO A 436 -2.18 15.41 17.33
N ASN A 437 -1.60 15.80 16.19
CA ASN A 437 -1.76 17.15 15.65
C ASN A 437 -1.99 17.16 14.12
N TRP A 438 -2.36 18.34 13.59
CA TRP A 438 -2.70 18.53 12.17
C TRP A 438 -1.51 18.34 11.22
N ASP A 439 -0.30 18.73 11.62
CA ASP A 439 0.90 18.58 10.79
C ASP A 439 1.28 17.11 10.63
N VAL A 440 1.11 16.32 11.69
CA VAL A 440 1.27 14.86 11.66
C VAL A 440 0.21 14.22 10.78
N LEU A 441 -1.08 14.57 10.94
CA LEU A 441 -2.14 14.05 10.06
C LEU A 441 -1.85 14.40 8.58
N ALA A 442 -1.38 15.61 8.29
CA ALA A 442 -0.96 16.01 6.94
C ALA A 442 0.23 15.18 6.44
N PHE A 443 1.20 14.91 7.30
CA PHE A 443 2.36 14.11 6.95
C PHE A 443 2.03 12.64 6.75
N GLU A 444 1.22 12.02 7.61
CA GLU A 444 0.74 10.64 7.45
C GLU A 444 -0.02 10.48 6.14
N ALA A 445 -0.89 11.44 5.79
CA ALA A 445 -1.59 11.46 4.50
C ALA A 445 -0.64 11.50 3.29
N ALA A 446 0.50 12.18 3.42
CA ALA A 446 1.53 12.19 2.39
C ALA A 446 2.42 10.93 2.42
N TYR A 447 2.73 10.42 3.60
CA TYR A 447 3.60 9.26 3.80
C TYR A 447 2.96 7.97 3.30
N THR A 448 1.65 7.82 3.50
CA THR A 448 0.90 6.57 3.20
C THR A 448 1.24 5.98 1.83
N HIS A 449 1.26 6.82 0.78
CA HIS A 449 1.51 6.35 -0.58
C HIS A 449 2.98 6.28 -0.96
N LEU A 450 3.84 7.02 -0.24
CA LEU A 450 5.28 7.02 -0.48
C LEU A 450 5.90 5.68 -0.09
N GLU A 451 5.37 5.00 0.92
CA GLU A 451 5.85 3.67 1.31
C GLU A 451 5.70 2.64 0.19
N GLY A 452 4.71 2.85 -0.68
CA GLY A 452 4.55 2.09 -1.92
C GLY A 452 5.75 2.15 -2.86
N ASN A 453 6.64 3.15 -2.73
CA ASN A 453 7.86 3.28 -3.55
C ASN A 453 8.94 2.24 -3.21
N ILE A 454 8.77 1.46 -2.13
CA ILE A 454 9.56 0.27 -1.84
C ILE A 454 8.73 -1.03 -1.97
N GLY A 455 7.57 -0.97 -2.63
CA GLY A 455 6.69 -2.12 -2.85
C GLY A 455 5.82 -2.49 -1.64
N MET A 456 5.88 -1.74 -0.54
CA MET A 456 5.09 -1.98 0.67
C MET A 456 3.62 -1.60 0.45
N PRO A 457 2.68 -2.54 0.60
CA PRO A 457 1.26 -2.26 0.44
C PRO A 457 0.53 -2.02 1.76
N TYR A 458 1.16 -2.28 2.92
CA TYR A 458 0.50 -2.34 4.24
C TYR A 458 1.16 -1.43 5.28
N VAL A 459 0.74 -0.17 5.30
CA VAL A 459 1.05 0.78 6.37
C VAL A 459 -0.10 0.87 7.37
N SER A 460 0.23 1.01 8.65
CA SER A 460 -0.69 1.26 9.76
C SER A 460 -0.19 2.46 10.58
N HIS A 461 -1.01 3.50 10.63
CA HIS A 461 -0.86 4.64 11.53
C HIS A 461 -1.71 4.46 12.79
N ASP A 462 -1.41 5.24 13.83
CA ASP A 462 -2.31 5.42 14.97
C ASP A 462 -3.34 6.47 14.60
N ILE A 463 -4.56 6.03 14.32
CA ILE A 463 -5.63 6.95 13.97
C ILE A 463 -5.98 7.81 15.17
N GLY A 464 -5.64 9.10 15.09
CA GLY A 464 -5.73 10.08 16.18
C GLY A 464 -4.39 10.36 16.88
N GLY A 465 -3.28 9.78 16.44
CA GLY A 465 -1.96 9.87 17.09
C GLY A 465 -1.88 9.06 18.39
N PHE A 466 -0.65 8.76 18.82
CA PHE A 466 -0.38 7.92 19.98
C PHE A 466 -0.49 8.68 21.31
N TYR A 467 0.28 9.77 21.47
CA TYR A 467 0.38 10.45 22.76
C TYR A 467 -0.96 11.08 23.18
N ALA A 468 -1.36 10.89 24.45
CA ALA A 468 -2.63 11.40 24.99
C ALA A 468 -2.48 12.70 25.77
N ALA A 469 -1.75 13.66 25.19
CA ALA A 469 -1.73 15.04 25.64
C ALA A 469 -2.24 15.92 24.49
N PRO A 470 -3.55 16.19 24.37
CA PRO A 470 -4.62 15.87 25.33
C PRO A 470 -5.19 14.44 25.22
N LYS A 471 -5.88 13.98 26.28
CA LYS A 471 -6.60 12.69 26.29
C LYS A 471 -7.73 12.68 25.26
N HIS A 472 -8.54 13.73 25.27
CA HIS A 472 -9.63 13.98 24.35
C HIS A 472 -9.17 14.96 23.27
N LEU A 473 -9.23 14.56 22.01
CA LEU A 473 -8.81 15.40 20.90
C LEU A 473 -9.87 16.46 20.56
N PRO A 474 -9.52 17.53 19.83
CA PRO A 474 -10.53 18.32 19.13
C PRO A 474 -11.40 17.42 18.23
N ASP A 475 -12.72 17.60 18.31
CA ASP A 475 -13.73 16.82 17.57
C ASP A 475 -13.44 16.71 16.06
N ASP A 476 -13.01 17.81 15.45
CA ASP A 476 -12.66 17.88 14.04
C ASP A 476 -11.38 17.11 13.72
N LEU A 477 -10.34 17.23 14.54
CA LEU A 477 -9.11 16.47 14.38
C LEU A 477 -9.37 14.96 14.46
N TYR A 478 -10.10 14.51 15.49
CA TYR A 478 -10.50 13.11 15.63
C TYR A 478 -11.29 12.63 14.40
N ALA A 479 -12.35 13.35 14.03
CA ALA A 479 -13.20 12.96 12.91
C ALA A 479 -12.41 12.91 11.59
N ARG A 480 -11.56 13.90 11.30
CA ARG A 480 -10.73 13.91 10.08
C ARG A 480 -9.69 12.80 10.04
N TRP A 481 -9.12 12.42 11.19
CA TRP A 481 -8.19 11.29 11.25
C TRP A 481 -8.90 9.95 10.98
N VAL A 482 -10.11 9.75 11.50
CA VAL A 482 -10.93 8.55 11.19
C VAL A 482 -11.33 8.51 9.71
N GLN A 483 -11.66 9.66 9.12
CA GLN A 483 -11.93 9.75 7.68
C GLN A 483 -10.72 9.37 6.84
N PHE A 484 -9.53 9.87 7.19
CA PHE A 484 -8.27 9.48 6.59
C PHE A 484 -8.04 7.96 6.73
N GLY A 485 -8.18 7.42 7.94
CA GLY A 485 -8.05 5.99 8.26
C GLY A 485 -8.91 5.06 7.40
N THR A 486 -10.09 5.52 6.97
CA THR A 486 -11.02 4.74 6.13
C THR A 486 -10.39 4.30 4.81
N PHE A 487 -9.51 5.13 4.25
CA PHE A 487 -8.85 4.91 2.95
C PHE A 487 -7.34 4.62 3.09
N GLN A 488 -6.91 4.15 4.26
CA GLN A 488 -5.57 3.59 4.50
C GLN A 488 -5.51 2.11 4.14
N PRO A 489 -4.32 1.50 3.95
CA PRO A 489 -4.23 0.05 3.85
C PRO A 489 -4.76 -0.67 5.10
N ILE A 490 -4.37 -0.24 6.30
CA ILE A 490 -4.82 -0.78 7.59
C ILE A 490 -5.42 0.36 8.44
N LEU A 491 -6.60 0.12 9.04
CA LEU A 491 -7.25 1.08 9.93
C LEU A 491 -7.16 0.59 11.38
N ARG A 492 -6.33 1.29 12.18
CA ARG A 492 -6.14 0.99 13.60
C ARG A 492 -6.39 2.22 14.48
N LEU A 493 -7.43 2.13 15.29
CA LEU A 493 -7.67 3.09 16.36
C LEU A 493 -6.70 2.74 17.50
N HIS A 494 -5.80 3.65 17.85
CA HIS A 494 -4.82 3.42 18.92
C HIS A 494 -4.39 4.72 19.60
N SER A 495 -4.03 4.61 20.87
CA SER A 495 -3.50 5.69 21.69
C SER A 495 -2.86 5.16 22.98
N ASN A 496 -2.09 6.03 23.61
CA ASN A 496 -1.62 5.90 24.97
C ASN A 496 -2.65 6.48 25.95
N HIS A 497 -3.65 5.70 26.41
CA HIS A 497 -4.72 6.16 27.33
C HIS A 497 -5.67 7.26 26.81
N GLY A 498 -5.61 7.61 25.52
CA GLY A 498 -6.46 8.64 24.90
C GLY A 498 -7.80 8.11 24.36
N ASP A 499 -8.78 8.99 24.21
CA ASP A 499 -10.11 8.69 23.66
C ASP A 499 -10.01 8.50 22.14
N ARG A 500 -10.50 7.37 21.60
CA ARG A 500 -10.43 7.04 20.15
C ARG A 500 -11.71 6.39 19.61
N LEU A 501 -12.77 6.33 20.41
CA LEU A 501 -14.01 5.65 20.07
C LEU A 501 -15.11 6.67 19.73
N PRO A 502 -16.01 6.38 18.76
CA PRO A 502 -17.00 7.35 18.32
C PRO A 502 -17.90 7.94 19.41
N TRP A 503 -18.32 7.13 20.39
CA TRP A 503 -19.20 7.58 21.48
C TRP A 503 -18.49 8.43 22.54
N GLU A 504 -17.16 8.53 22.48
CA GLU A 504 -16.40 9.48 23.32
C GLU A 504 -16.49 10.91 22.74
N TYR A 505 -16.85 11.08 21.47
CA TYR A 505 -16.90 12.36 20.73
C TYR A 505 -18.32 12.71 20.26
N PRO A 506 -19.26 13.04 21.17
CA PRO A 506 -20.68 13.13 20.87
C PRO A 506 -21.01 14.17 19.78
N GLY A 507 -22.15 13.99 19.10
CA GLY A 507 -22.63 14.95 18.11
C GLY A 507 -22.12 14.68 16.69
N VAL A 508 -21.55 15.69 16.03
CA VAL A 508 -21.17 15.60 14.61
C VAL A 508 -19.97 14.66 14.41
N ALA A 509 -18.98 14.71 15.30
CA ALA A 509 -17.80 13.87 15.25
C ALA A 509 -18.15 12.38 15.39
N GLN A 510 -18.98 11.99 16.37
CA GLN A 510 -19.50 10.62 16.51
C GLN A 510 -20.17 10.13 15.23
N ARG A 511 -21.10 10.91 14.66
CA ARG A 511 -21.81 10.53 13.42
C ARG A 511 -20.86 10.38 12.24
N SER A 512 -19.85 11.25 12.15
CA SER A 512 -18.78 11.16 11.15
C SER A 512 -18.01 9.85 11.31
N ALA A 513 -17.43 9.61 12.48
CA ALA A 513 -16.62 8.43 12.76
C ALA A 513 -17.41 7.13 12.53
N GLN A 514 -18.65 7.03 13.03
CA GLN A 514 -19.51 5.87 12.77
C GLN A 514 -19.79 5.65 11.28
N LYS A 515 -20.03 6.71 10.50
CA LYS A 515 -20.26 6.61 9.05
C LYS A 515 -19.02 6.09 8.34
N PHE A 516 -17.85 6.62 8.66
CA PHE A 516 -16.59 6.29 8.01
C PHE A 516 -16.05 4.91 8.42
N LEU A 517 -16.22 4.51 9.67
CA LEU A 517 -15.92 3.14 10.12
C LEU A 517 -16.84 2.11 9.44
N ARG A 518 -18.14 2.38 9.31
CA ARG A 518 -19.02 1.52 8.49
C ARG A 518 -18.62 1.49 7.01
N LEU A 519 -18.14 2.61 6.47
CA LEU A 519 -17.64 2.67 5.09
C LEU A 519 -16.36 1.86 4.92
N ARG A 520 -15.43 1.90 5.90
CA ARG A 520 -14.22 1.07 5.90
C ARG A 520 -14.58 -0.41 5.77
N GLU A 521 -15.51 -0.86 6.59
CA GLU A 521 -15.94 -2.26 6.58
C GLU A 521 -16.59 -2.63 5.24
N ALA A 522 -17.41 -1.74 4.70
CA ALA A 522 -18.01 -1.94 3.39
C ALA A 522 -16.99 -1.97 2.24
N LEU A 523 -15.83 -1.31 2.39
CA LEU A 523 -14.76 -1.23 1.38
C LEU A 523 -13.89 -2.48 1.29
N ILE A 524 -13.97 -3.42 2.25
CA ILE A 524 -13.12 -4.62 2.27
C ILE A 524 -13.08 -5.37 0.92
N PRO A 525 -14.18 -5.59 0.17
CA PRO A 525 -14.10 -6.26 -1.13
C PRO A 525 -13.15 -5.57 -2.12
N TYR A 526 -13.16 -4.24 -2.16
CA TYR A 526 -12.24 -3.47 -3.01
C TYR A 526 -10.83 -3.48 -2.45
N THR A 527 -10.64 -3.22 -1.15
CA THR A 527 -9.32 -3.26 -0.51
C THR A 527 -8.63 -4.61 -0.67
N TYR A 528 -9.39 -5.69 -0.52
CA TYR A 528 -8.89 -7.05 -0.66
C TYR A 528 -8.52 -7.39 -2.11
N THR A 529 -9.28 -6.87 -3.07
CA THR A 529 -8.92 -6.93 -4.50
C THR A 529 -7.62 -6.18 -4.78
N LEU A 530 -7.42 -5.00 -4.19
CA LEU A 530 -6.17 -4.25 -4.31
C LEU A 530 -4.99 -4.94 -3.62
N ALA A 531 -5.23 -5.62 -2.48
CA ALA A 531 -4.22 -6.44 -1.84
C ALA A 531 -3.76 -7.57 -2.76
N ARG A 532 -4.69 -8.26 -3.45
CA ARG A 532 -4.32 -9.25 -4.46
C ARG A 532 -3.54 -8.62 -5.62
N GLN A 533 -3.93 -7.44 -6.08
CA GLN A 533 -3.20 -6.72 -7.11
C GLN A 533 -1.76 -6.41 -6.69
N ALA A 534 -1.53 -6.07 -5.41
CA ALA A 534 -0.18 -5.85 -4.88
C ALA A 534 0.68 -7.12 -4.94
N VAL A 535 0.12 -8.28 -4.60
CA VAL A 535 0.78 -9.60 -4.72
C VAL A 535 1.20 -9.87 -6.18
N ASP A 536 0.30 -9.61 -7.13
CA ASP A 536 0.49 -9.98 -8.53
C ASP A 536 1.40 -9.02 -9.29
N THR A 537 1.31 -7.72 -8.99
CA THR A 537 1.89 -6.66 -9.83
C THR A 537 2.93 -5.80 -9.12
N GLY A 538 3.01 -5.86 -7.78
CA GLY A 538 3.82 -4.94 -6.98
C GLY A 538 3.20 -3.54 -6.80
N LEU A 539 1.99 -3.28 -7.34
CA LEU A 539 1.32 -2.00 -7.15
C LEU A 539 0.71 -1.89 -5.74
N PRO A 540 1.05 -0.86 -4.95
CA PRO A 540 0.49 -0.68 -3.62
C PRO A 540 -1.00 -0.36 -3.67
N ILE A 541 -1.68 -0.53 -2.52
CA ILE A 541 -3.10 -0.17 -2.36
C ILE A 541 -3.27 1.34 -2.50
N THR A 542 -2.46 2.13 -1.79
CA THR A 542 -2.39 3.59 -1.86
C THR A 542 -1.25 4.03 -2.76
N ARG A 543 -1.56 4.85 -3.77
CA ARG A 543 -0.65 5.17 -4.87
C ARG A 543 -0.42 6.67 -4.98
N GLY A 544 0.84 7.07 -5.06
CA GLY A 544 1.17 8.43 -5.42
C GLY A 544 0.60 8.75 -6.79
N MET A 545 0.05 9.96 -6.95
CA MET A 545 -0.61 10.36 -8.21
C MET A 545 0.32 10.19 -9.44
N TYR A 546 1.63 10.29 -9.24
CA TYR A 546 2.64 10.16 -10.29
C TYR A 546 2.75 8.73 -10.86
N LEU A 547 2.24 7.69 -10.20
CA LEU A 547 2.17 6.33 -10.75
C LEU A 547 1.25 6.24 -11.98
N ASN A 548 0.29 7.15 -12.10
CA ASN A 548 -0.68 7.20 -13.21
C ASN A 548 -0.45 8.43 -14.09
N TYR A 549 0.11 9.50 -13.53
CA TYR A 549 0.24 10.80 -14.18
C TYR A 549 1.68 11.36 -14.08
N PRO A 550 2.72 10.60 -14.49
CA PRO A 550 4.11 10.96 -14.25
C PRO A 550 4.56 12.21 -15.02
N GLU A 551 3.88 12.57 -16.11
CA GLU A 551 4.18 13.77 -16.92
C GLU A 551 3.57 15.05 -16.35
N HIS A 552 2.76 14.96 -15.28
CA HIS A 552 2.14 16.13 -14.67
C HIS A 552 2.86 16.52 -13.37
N GLU A 553 3.51 17.69 -13.36
CA GLU A 553 4.19 18.23 -12.17
C GLU A 553 3.30 18.25 -10.92
N LYS A 554 2.00 18.50 -11.08
CA LYS A 554 1.06 18.53 -9.96
C LYS A 554 0.92 17.16 -9.26
N ALA A 555 1.19 16.06 -9.94
CA ALA A 555 1.19 14.72 -9.36
C ALA A 555 2.28 14.53 -8.28
N TYR A 556 3.36 15.32 -8.33
CA TYR A 556 4.45 15.30 -7.35
C TYR A 556 4.31 16.38 -6.27
N ARG A 557 3.51 17.42 -6.53
CA ARG A 557 3.35 18.59 -5.64
C ARG A 557 2.19 18.44 -4.66
N TYR A 558 1.08 17.83 -5.09
CA TYR A 558 -0.10 17.61 -4.23
C TYR A 558 0.07 16.33 -3.43
N ARG A 559 0.98 16.36 -2.44
CA ARG A 559 1.45 15.15 -1.76
C ARG A 559 0.45 14.51 -0.80
N THR A 560 -0.51 15.27 -0.28
CA THR A 560 -1.53 14.76 0.66
C THR A 560 -2.71 14.08 -0.02
N GLN A 561 -2.81 14.12 -1.35
CA GLN A 561 -3.77 13.32 -2.11
C GLN A 561 -3.08 12.13 -2.77
N TYR A 562 -3.84 11.04 -2.91
CA TYR A 562 -3.37 9.79 -3.50
C TYR A 562 -4.53 9.07 -4.19
N LEU A 563 -4.20 8.04 -4.97
CA LEU A 563 -5.20 7.10 -5.46
C LEU A 563 -5.30 5.89 -4.53
N TYR A 564 -6.52 5.44 -4.25
CA TYR A 564 -6.81 4.18 -3.58
C TYR A 564 -7.22 3.16 -4.65
N GLY A 565 -6.26 2.32 -5.07
CA GLY A 565 -6.32 1.64 -6.35
C GLY A 565 -6.15 2.62 -7.51
N ASP A 566 -6.79 2.35 -8.65
CA ASP A 566 -6.71 3.23 -9.85
C ASP A 566 -7.90 4.18 -9.99
N ASP A 567 -9.02 3.85 -9.34
CA ASP A 567 -10.29 4.49 -9.65
C ASP A 567 -10.80 5.45 -8.58
N VAL A 568 -10.15 5.52 -7.42
CA VAL A 568 -10.60 6.35 -6.29
C VAL A 568 -9.53 7.38 -5.94
N LEU A 569 -9.77 8.66 -6.19
CA LEU A 569 -8.94 9.77 -5.71
C LEU A 569 -9.37 10.16 -4.30
N VAL A 570 -8.42 10.14 -3.38
CA VAL A 570 -8.60 10.49 -1.96
C VAL A 570 -7.79 11.73 -1.66
N ALA A 571 -8.44 12.77 -1.13
CA ALA A 571 -7.77 14.00 -0.69
C ALA A 571 -8.23 14.35 0.74
N PRO A 572 -7.59 13.78 1.78
CA PRO A 572 -7.93 14.03 3.16
C PRO A 572 -7.93 15.52 3.53
N VAL A 573 -8.81 15.91 4.45
CA VAL A 573 -8.82 17.26 5.02
C VAL A 573 -7.86 17.27 6.20
N THR A 574 -6.76 17.99 6.05
CA THR A 574 -5.65 17.99 7.02
C THR A 574 -5.44 19.38 7.64
N THR A 575 -6.52 20.16 7.75
CA THR A 575 -6.51 21.50 8.36
C THR A 575 -7.71 21.67 9.29
N PRO A 576 -7.58 22.47 10.38
CA PRO A 576 -8.65 22.69 11.36
C PRO A 576 -9.98 23.21 10.79
N GLY A 577 -11.07 22.84 11.45
CA GLY A 577 -12.41 23.41 11.27
C GLY A 577 -13.54 22.41 11.52
N THR A 578 -14.45 22.75 12.44
CA THR A 578 -15.66 21.97 12.76
C THR A 578 -16.82 22.21 11.78
N GLY A 579 -16.79 23.33 11.04
CA GLY A 579 -17.75 23.68 10.01
C GLY A 579 -17.34 23.19 8.62
N LYS A 580 -17.58 24.04 7.61
CA LYS A 580 -17.16 23.79 6.23
C LYS A 580 -15.68 24.14 6.05
N VAL A 581 -14.86 23.13 5.71
CA VAL A 581 -13.43 23.28 5.43
C VAL A 581 -13.19 23.10 3.93
N THR A 582 -12.28 23.91 3.37
CA THR A 582 -11.99 23.90 1.93
C THR A 582 -10.58 23.38 1.64
N THR A 583 -10.50 22.28 0.90
CA THR A 583 -9.24 21.67 0.46
C THR A 583 -9.00 21.99 -1.02
N LYS A 584 -7.75 22.26 -1.41
CA LYS A 584 -7.36 22.35 -2.82
C LYS A 584 -7.08 20.93 -3.32
N VAL A 585 -7.82 20.48 -4.33
CA VAL A 585 -7.65 19.17 -4.95
C VAL A 585 -7.20 19.36 -6.39
N TRP A 586 -6.16 18.65 -6.79
CA TRP A 586 -5.79 18.53 -8.20
C TRP A 586 -6.47 17.30 -8.80
N PHE A 587 -7.30 17.55 -9.81
CA PHE A 587 -7.90 16.53 -10.64
C PHE A 587 -7.00 16.30 -11.86
N PRO A 588 -6.44 15.09 -12.03
CA PRO A 588 -5.68 14.73 -13.23
C PRO A 588 -6.61 14.61 -14.46
N PRO A 589 -6.07 14.48 -15.68
CA PRO A 589 -6.89 14.34 -16.89
C PRO A 589 -7.99 13.29 -16.76
N GLY A 590 -9.20 13.64 -17.20
CA GLY A 590 -10.41 12.82 -17.07
C GLY A 590 -11.50 13.49 -16.21
N THR A 591 -12.64 12.81 -16.07
CA THR A 591 -13.75 13.26 -15.23
C THR A 591 -13.77 12.48 -13.92
N TRP A 592 -14.05 13.19 -12.82
CA TRP A 592 -14.02 12.67 -11.46
C TRP A 592 -15.33 13.01 -10.76
N THR A 593 -16.04 11.99 -10.28
CA THR A 593 -17.34 12.13 -9.63
C THR A 593 -17.21 12.01 -8.13
N ASP A 594 -17.61 13.04 -7.39
CA ASP A 594 -17.64 13.04 -5.93
C ASP A 594 -18.53 11.90 -5.42
N TYR A 595 -17.95 11.02 -4.61
CA TYR A 595 -18.59 9.82 -4.09
C TYR A 595 -19.85 10.11 -3.26
N PHE A 596 -19.85 11.22 -2.53
CA PHE A 596 -20.92 11.61 -1.62
C PHE A 596 -21.97 12.50 -2.31
N THR A 597 -21.53 13.49 -3.08
CA THR A 597 -22.42 14.53 -3.64
C THR A 597 -22.85 14.25 -5.07
N GLY A 598 -22.12 13.41 -5.82
CA GLY A 598 -22.33 13.19 -7.24
C GLY A 598 -21.92 14.36 -8.13
N ALA A 599 -21.31 15.42 -7.56
CA ALA A 599 -20.75 16.51 -8.34
C ALA A 599 -19.56 16.02 -9.18
N THR A 600 -19.44 16.51 -10.41
CA THR A 600 -18.36 16.12 -11.31
C THR A 600 -17.32 17.21 -11.48
N HIS A 601 -16.06 16.79 -11.64
CA HIS A 601 -14.90 17.64 -11.86
C HIS A 601 -14.12 17.11 -13.07
N THR A 602 -13.90 17.96 -14.06
CA THR A 602 -13.10 17.61 -15.24
C THR A 602 -11.69 18.15 -15.06
N GLY A 603 -10.70 17.26 -15.12
CA GLY A 603 -9.28 17.59 -15.14
C GLY A 603 -8.71 17.60 -16.57
N PRO A 604 -7.46 18.07 -16.76
CA PRO A 604 -6.51 18.44 -15.71
C PRO A 604 -6.82 19.84 -15.12
N ALA A 605 -7.21 19.89 -13.85
CA ALA A 605 -7.62 21.14 -13.20
C ALA A 605 -7.38 21.09 -11.69
N THR A 606 -7.30 22.25 -11.05
CA THR A 606 -7.31 22.34 -9.59
C THR A 606 -8.62 22.99 -9.17
N ALA A 607 -9.32 22.39 -8.21
CA ALA A 607 -10.54 22.98 -7.66
C ALA A 607 -10.44 23.14 -6.14
N ARG A 608 -11.24 24.06 -5.62
CA ARG A 608 -11.50 24.20 -4.18
C ARG A 608 -12.72 23.35 -3.85
N VAL A 609 -12.53 22.35 -3.00
CA VAL A 609 -13.59 21.42 -2.59
C VAL A 609 -13.91 21.71 -1.13
N THR A 610 -15.16 22.06 -0.85
CA THR A 610 -15.62 22.42 0.49
C THR A 610 -16.46 21.28 1.07
N THR A 611 -16.06 20.76 2.22
CA THR A 611 -16.76 19.66 2.94
C THR A 611 -16.98 20.02 4.40
N ASP A 612 -18.03 19.50 5.01
CA ASP A 612 -18.16 19.45 6.47
C ASP A 612 -17.67 18.09 7.00
N LEU A 613 -17.87 17.79 8.28
CA LEU A 613 -17.46 16.51 8.87
C LEU A 613 -18.32 15.31 8.39
N SER A 614 -19.43 15.51 7.68
CA SER A 614 -20.22 14.39 7.17
C SER A 614 -19.62 13.75 5.91
N THR A 615 -18.70 14.43 5.23
CA THR A 615 -18.04 13.97 4.00
C THR A 615 -16.54 14.27 4.01
N MET A 616 -15.81 13.66 3.07
CA MET A 616 -14.41 13.95 2.78
C MET A 616 -14.25 14.00 1.26
N PRO A 617 -13.31 14.77 0.69
CA PRO A 617 -13.06 14.77 -0.75
C PRO A 617 -12.60 13.38 -1.26
N ILE A 618 -13.56 12.63 -1.80
CA ILE A 618 -13.40 11.29 -2.39
C ILE A 618 -14.06 11.31 -3.75
N PHE A 619 -13.34 10.88 -4.78
CA PHE A 619 -13.84 10.94 -6.16
C PHE A 619 -13.59 9.63 -6.90
N LEU A 620 -14.60 9.18 -7.63
CA LEU A 620 -14.49 8.07 -8.56
C LEU A 620 -14.10 8.61 -9.95
N ARG A 621 -13.06 8.03 -10.56
CA ARG A 621 -12.70 8.30 -11.96
C ARG A 621 -13.83 7.83 -12.87
N ALA A 622 -14.09 8.53 -13.97
CA ALA A 622 -14.97 8.05 -15.03
C ALA A 622 -14.52 6.64 -15.50
N GLY A 623 -15.48 5.72 -15.60
CA GLY A 623 -15.27 4.28 -15.80
C GLY A 623 -14.95 3.49 -14.53
N GLY A 624 -14.61 4.15 -13.43
CA GLY A 624 -14.23 3.51 -12.18
C GLY A 624 -15.37 2.69 -11.57
N ILE A 625 -15.04 1.48 -11.12
CA ILE A 625 -15.97 0.53 -10.49
C ILE A 625 -15.50 0.26 -9.06
N LEU A 626 -16.29 0.67 -8.07
CA LEU A 626 -16.01 0.48 -6.65
C LEU A 626 -16.97 -0.57 -6.04
N PRO A 627 -16.54 -1.84 -5.87
CA PRO A 627 -17.31 -2.85 -5.17
C PRO A 627 -17.26 -2.61 -3.65
N THR A 628 -18.44 -2.60 -3.04
CA THR A 628 -18.59 -2.54 -1.58
C THR A 628 -19.61 -3.56 -1.10
N ARG A 629 -19.50 -4.00 0.15
CA ARG A 629 -20.56 -4.77 0.79
C ARG A 629 -21.83 -3.92 0.89
N THR A 630 -22.98 -4.49 0.56
CA THR A 630 -24.28 -3.78 0.66
C THR A 630 -24.83 -3.79 2.08
N ASP A 631 -24.74 -4.93 2.76
CA ASP A 631 -25.29 -5.10 4.10
C ASP A 631 -24.33 -4.61 5.19
N TYR A 632 -24.90 -4.26 6.34
CA TYR A 632 -24.09 -4.02 7.53
C TYR A 632 -23.69 -5.35 8.15
N VAL A 633 -22.41 -5.46 8.48
CA VAL A 633 -21.85 -6.53 9.29
C VAL A 633 -21.12 -5.95 10.50
N ASP A 634 -21.09 -6.75 11.56
CA ASP A 634 -20.38 -6.46 12.81
C ASP A 634 -18.87 -6.66 12.70
N SER A 635 -18.43 -7.45 11.71
CA SER A 635 -17.04 -7.79 11.36
C SER A 635 -16.99 -8.43 9.96
N ALA A 636 -15.83 -8.44 9.32
CA ALA A 636 -15.62 -8.85 7.94
C ALA A 636 -15.96 -10.32 7.69
N GLU A 637 -15.76 -11.14 8.72
CA GLU A 637 -15.99 -12.59 8.71
C GLU A 637 -17.39 -12.99 9.20
N GLN A 638 -18.25 -12.05 9.63
CA GLN A 638 -19.56 -12.38 10.19
C GLN A 638 -20.45 -13.10 9.16
N LYS A 639 -20.37 -12.68 7.90
CA LYS A 639 -21.19 -13.18 6.80
C LYS A 639 -20.39 -13.27 5.50
N PRO A 640 -20.72 -14.20 4.61
CA PRO A 640 -20.13 -14.21 3.27
C PRO A 640 -20.49 -12.93 2.49
N LEU A 641 -19.80 -12.71 1.37
CA LEU A 641 -20.06 -11.58 0.46
C LEU A 641 -21.17 -11.94 -0.54
N ASP A 642 -22.39 -12.08 -0.05
CA ASP A 642 -23.60 -12.45 -0.82
C ASP A 642 -24.44 -11.23 -1.25
N GLN A 643 -24.11 -10.02 -0.78
CA GLN A 643 -24.71 -8.76 -1.20
C GLN A 643 -23.64 -7.71 -1.52
N VAL A 644 -23.56 -7.31 -2.79
CA VAL A 644 -22.52 -6.39 -3.27
C VAL A 644 -23.13 -5.18 -3.96
N THR A 645 -22.66 -4.00 -3.59
CA THR A 645 -22.93 -2.75 -4.29
C THR A 645 -21.77 -2.45 -5.24
N LEU A 646 -22.06 -2.13 -6.49
CA LEU A 646 -21.10 -1.65 -7.47
C LEU A 646 -21.36 -0.17 -7.72
N ASP A 647 -20.57 0.72 -7.12
CA ASP A 647 -20.61 2.15 -7.45
C ASP A 647 -19.79 2.38 -8.74
N VAL A 648 -20.47 2.78 -9.81
CA VAL A 648 -19.89 2.98 -11.14
C VAL A 648 -20.01 4.45 -11.51
N ALA A 649 -18.88 5.15 -11.69
CA ALA A 649 -18.89 6.49 -12.24
C ALA A 649 -18.89 6.42 -13.77
N THR A 650 -19.96 6.90 -14.41
CA THR A 650 -20.08 6.83 -15.88
C THR A 650 -19.21 7.87 -16.58
N GLY A 651 -19.27 7.92 -17.92
CA GLY A 651 -18.50 8.88 -18.73
C GLY A 651 -17.15 8.35 -19.23
N GLY A 652 -16.91 7.04 -19.08
CA GLY A 652 -15.74 6.33 -19.59
C GLY A 652 -15.92 4.82 -19.42
N ASP A 653 -15.20 4.04 -20.23
CA ASP A 653 -15.14 2.60 -20.04
C ASP A 653 -14.30 2.24 -18.82
N GLY A 654 -14.58 1.11 -18.20
CA GLY A 654 -13.75 0.64 -17.11
C GLY A 654 -13.89 -0.84 -16.80
N SER A 655 -12.92 -1.34 -16.05
CA SER A 655 -12.86 -2.74 -15.68
C SER A 655 -12.19 -2.93 -14.33
N LEU A 656 -12.67 -3.93 -13.59
CA LEU A 656 -12.08 -4.42 -12.34
C LEU A 656 -12.29 -5.93 -12.28
N SER A 657 -11.36 -6.68 -11.70
CA SER A 657 -11.55 -8.10 -11.40
C SER A 657 -11.69 -8.28 -9.90
N LEU A 658 -12.93 -8.46 -9.40
CA LEU A 658 -13.19 -8.66 -7.98
C LEU A 658 -12.58 -9.99 -7.53
N TYR A 659 -11.67 -9.95 -6.57
CA TYR A 659 -10.98 -11.13 -6.04
C TYR A 659 -11.59 -11.60 -4.72
N GLU A 660 -11.75 -12.90 -4.59
CA GLU A 660 -12.25 -13.58 -3.39
C GLU A 660 -11.48 -14.88 -3.16
N ASP A 661 -11.26 -15.25 -1.90
CA ASP A 661 -10.74 -16.55 -1.48
C ASP A 661 -11.27 -16.84 -0.05
N GLU A 662 -10.80 -17.88 0.63
CA GLU A 662 -11.25 -18.22 1.99
C GLU A 662 -10.97 -17.11 3.03
N GLY A 663 -10.01 -16.21 2.78
CA GLY A 663 -9.69 -15.08 3.65
C GLY A 663 -8.61 -15.35 4.70
N GLU A 664 -8.15 -16.58 4.85
CA GLU A 664 -7.01 -17.00 5.68
C GLU A 664 -6.42 -18.29 5.06
N GLY A 665 -5.28 -18.74 5.55
CA GLY A 665 -4.69 -20.00 5.12
C GLY A 665 -4.04 -19.96 3.72
N PRO A 666 -3.43 -21.08 3.31
CA PRO A 666 -2.54 -21.12 2.15
C PRO A 666 -3.25 -21.42 0.82
N GLY A 667 -4.56 -21.75 0.81
CA GLY A 667 -5.26 -22.25 -0.39
C GLY A 667 -5.19 -21.32 -1.61
N HIS A 668 -5.06 -20.01 -1.40
CA HIS A 668 -4.88 -19.05 -2.50
C HIS A 668 -3.60 -19.27 -3.33
N HIS A 669 -2.59 -19.96 -2.79
CA HIS A 669 -1.39 -20.36 -3.53
C HIS A 669 -1.63 -21.56 -4.46
N SER A 670 -2.59 -22.43 -4.14
CA SER A 670 -2.96 -23.61 -4.94
C SER A 670 -4.14 -23.36 -5.90
N GLY A 671 -4.58 -22.11 -6.03
CA GLY A 671 -5.69 -21.73 -6.93
C GLY A 671 -7.07 -21.78 -6.28
N GLU A 672 -7.17 -22.00 -4.96
CA GLU A 672 -8.43 -21.92 -4.20
C GLU A 672 -8.80 -20.46 -3.97
N SER A 673 -9.23 -19.82 -5.06
CA SER A 673 -9.69 -18.45 -5.12
C SER A 673 -10.68 -18.30 -6.26
N ALA A 674 -11.35 -17.15 -6.31
CA ALA A 674 -12.24 -16.82 -7.38
C ALA A 674 -12.08 -15.37 -7.83
N THR A 675 -12.32 -15.13 -9.12
CA THR A 675 -12.35 -13.81 -9.72
C THR A 675 -13.66 -13.58 -10.45
N THR A 676 -14.19 -12.37 -10.36
CA THR A 676 -15.38 -11.93 -11.09
C THR A 676 -15.03 -10.67 -11.87
N ALA A 677 -14.95 -10.79 -13.20
CA ALA A 677 -14.69 -9.63 -14.04
C ALA A 677 -15.90 -8.69 -14.08
N LEU A 678 -15.66 -7.41 -13.82
CA LEU A 678 -16.63 -6.32 -13.88
C LEU A 678 -16.20 -5.40 -15.00
N THR A 679 -17.06 -5.16 -15.98
CA THR A 679 -16.76 -4.27 -17.11
C THR A 679 -17.91 -3.33 -17.37
N PHE A 680 -17.64 -2.03 -17.45
CA PHE A 680 -18.62 -1.02 -17.85
C PHE A 680 -18.24 -0.45 -19.21
N ASP A 681 -19.19 -0.50 -20.13
CA ASP A 681 -19.12 0.12 -21.45
C ASP A 681 -19.99 1.38 -21.44
N THR A 682 -19.35 2.53 -21.64
CA THR A 682 -20.04 3.82 -21.57
C THR A 682 -20.85 4.13 -22.82
N GLY A 683 -20.55 3.52 -23.97
CA GLY A 683 -21.27 3.76 -25.22
C GLY A 683 -22.65 3.09 -25.22
N THR A 684 -22.75 1.94 -24.58
CA THR A 684 -23.98 1.12 -24.47
C THR A 684 -24.65 1.22 -23.10
N HIS A 685 -24.06 1.96 -22.16
CA HIS A 685 -24.48 2.05 -20.76
C HIS A 685 -24.66 0.67 -20.11
N LEU A 686 -23.73 -0.25 -20.41
CA LEU A 686 -23.83 -1.64 -20.01
C LEU A 686 -22.74 -1.98 -18.99
N LEU A 687 -23.16 -2.35 -17.78
CA LEU A 687 -22.29 -3.01 -16.80
C LEU A 687 -22.50 -4.52 -16.92
N ARG A 688 -21.42 -5.25 -17.20
CA ARG A 688 -21.38 -6.71 -17.17
C ARG A 688 -20.61 -7.16 -15.93
N VAL A 689 -21.26 -7.99 -15.13
CA VAL A 689 -20.66 -8.85 -14.12
C VAL A 689 -20.53 -10.22 -14.78
N ALA A 690 -19.31 -10.62 -15.12
CA ALA A 690 -19.07 -11.92 -15.75
C ALA A 690 -19.35 -13.07 -14.79
N ALA A 691 -19.60 -14.26 -15.33
CA ALA A 691 -19.55 -15.50 -14.57
C ALA A 691 -18.23 -15.60 -13.80
N ARG A 692 -18.33 -15.95 -12.52
CA ARG A 692 -17.18 -16.16 -11.63
C ARG A 692 -16.28 -17.26 -12.17
N GLN A 693 -14.98 -17.00 -12.21
CA GLN A 693 -13.95 -17.99 -12.49
C GLN A 693 -13.32 -18.45 -11.18
N GLY A 694 -13.10 -19.75 -11.03
CA GLY A 694 -12.54 -20.33 -9.81
C GLY A 694 -13.56 -20.54 -8.67
N THR A 695 -13.09 -21.17 -7.61
CA THR A 695 -13.86 -21.51 -6.41
C THR A 695 -12.92 -21.70 -5.23
N PHE A 696 -13.47 -21.65 -4.02
CA PHE A 696 -12.76 -21.90 -2.77
C PHE A 696 -13.76 -22.40 -1.70
N PRO A 697 -13.28 -23.01 -0.61
CA PRO A 697 -14.15 -23.40 0.51
C PRO A 697 -14.97 -22.22 1.05
N GLY A 698 -16.29 -22.38 1.11
CA GLY A 698 -17.20 -21.31 1.58
C GLY A 698 -17.56 -20.25 0.54
N ALA A 699 -17.16 -20.41 -0.73
CA ALA A 699 -17.56 -19.51 -1.80
C ALA A 699 -19.09 -19.52 -2.01
N VAL A 700 -19.70 -18.33 -2.12
CA VAL A 700 -21.15 -18.22 -2.34
C VAL A 700 -21.57 -18.79 -3.70
N THR A 701 -22.76 -19.37 -3.79
CA THR A 701 -23.33 -19.88 -5.05
C THR A 701 -24.25 -18.88 -5.74
N THR A 702 -24.82 -17.95 -4.95
CA THR A 702 -25.69 -16.88 -5.44
C THR A 702 -25.32 -15.56 -4.78
N ARG A 703 -25.54 -14.44 -5.49
CA ARG A 703 -25.26 -13.09 -5.00
C ARG A 703 -26.33 -12.11 -5.45
N SER A 704 -26.73 -11.22 -4.54
CA SER A 704 -27.54 -10.05 -4.89
C SER A 704 -26.63 -8.86 -5.20
N TRP A 705 -27.02 -8.09 -6.20
CA TRP A 705 -26.24 -6.97 -6.70
C TRP A 705 -27.05 -5.67 -6.59
N THR A 706 -26.37 -4.60 -6.17
CA THR A 706 -26.86 -3.21 -6.28
C THR A 706 -25.90 -2.41 -7.15
N ALA A 707 -26.25 -2.16 -8.41
CA ALA A 707 -25.48 -1.26 -9.28
C ALA A 707 -25.90 0.20 -9.05
N ARG A 708 -24.95 1.08 -8.75
CA ARG A 708 -25.15 2.53 -8.58
C ARG A 708 -24.38 3.27 -9.67
N PHE A 709 -25.07 3.68 -10.72
CA PHE A 709 -24.49 4.48 -11.79
C PHE A 709 -24.55 5.96 -11.41
N ARG A 710 -23.39 6.61 -11.36
CA ARG A 710 -23.22 8.03 -10.99
C ARG A 710 -23.02 8.87 -12.24
N ASP A 711 -23.50 10.12 -12.18
CA ASP A 711 -23.50 11.07 -13.30
C ASP A 711 -24.32 10.63 -14.52
N VAL A 712 -25.47 10.03 -14.26
CA VAL A 712 -26.42 9.61 -15.29
C VAL A 712 -27.65 10.51 -15.29
N ASN A 713 -28.29 10.66 -16.45
CA ASN A 713 -29.60 11.31 -16.50
C ASN A 713 -30.66 10.35 -15.93
N ARG A 714 -31.89 10.83 -15.77
CA ARG A 714 -32.98 9.93 -15.35
C ARG A 714 -33.27 8.95 -16.49
N PRO A 715 -33.17 7.63 -16.27
CA PRO A 715 -33.39 6.68 -17.34
C PRO A 715 -34.88 6.56 -17.68
N THR A 716 -35.17 6.29 -18.94
CA THR A 716 -36.51 5.92 -19.44
C THR A 716 -36.75 4.42 -19.34
N GLN A 717 -35.69 3.62 -19.43
CA GLN A 717 -35.73 2.17 -19.33
C GLN A 717 -34.48 1.65 -18.62
N VAL A 718 -34.67 0.62 -17.79
CA VAL A 718 -33.58 -0.12 -17.13
C VAL A 718 -33.84 -1.61 -17.31
N LYS A 719 -32.80 -2.35 -17.71
CA LYS A 719 -32.81 -3.79 -17.94
C LYS A 719 -31.80 -4.49 -17.04
N VAL A 720 -32.16 -5.70 -16.61
CA VAL A 720 -31.24 -6.67 -16.03
C VAL A 720 -31.34 -7.95 -16.88
N ASN A 721 -30.21 -8.46 -17.37
CA ASN A 721 -30.16 -9.63 -18.26
C ASN A 721 -31.12 -9.50 -19.46
N GLY A 722 -31.12 -8.33 -20.10
CA GLY A 722 -32.00 -8.01 -21.23
C GLY A 722 -33.47 -7.78 -20.89
N THR A 723 -33.91 -8.07 -19.66
CA THR A 723 -35.31 -7.93 -19.22
C THR A 723 -35.54 -6.60 -18.53
N ALA A 724 -36.57 -5.85 -18.96
CA ALA A 724 -36.94 -4.58 -18.32
C ALA A 724 -37.44 -4.81 -16.88
N ILE A 725 -37.01 -3.96 -15.96
CA ILE A 725 -37.39 -4.04 -14.54
C ILE A 725 -38.14 -2.79 -14.06
N PRO A 726 -39.06 -2.91 -13.10
CA PRO A 726 -39.92 -1.80 -12.67
C PRO A 726 -39.19 -0.74 -11.83
N ALA A 727 -39.64 0.50 -11.94
CA ALA A 727 -39.19 1.63 -11.11
C ALA A 727 -39.77 1.51 -9.69
N ARG A 728 -39.03 0.90 -8.76
CA ARG A 728 -39.41 0.70 -7.35
C ARG A 728 -38.20 0.42 -6.48
N THR A 729 -38.37 0.57 -5.17
CA THR A 729 -37.29 0.36 -4.18
C THR A 729 -36.93 -1.10 -3.96
N ARG A 730 -37.90 -2.03 -4.07
CA ARG A 730 -37.71 -3.47 -3.82
C ARG A 730 -37.10 -4.19 -5.02
N ALA A 731 -36.24 -5.18 -4.75
CA ALA A 731 -35.63 -6.03 -5.77
C ALA A 731 -36.61 -7.09 -6.37
N PRO A 732 -36.56 -7.36 -7.70
CA PRO A 732 -35.83 -6.58 -8.70
C PRO A 732 -36.53 -5.24 -8.94
N GLY A 733 -35.75 -4.18 -9.06
CA GLY A 733 -36.27 -2.83 -9.28
C GLY A 733 -35.19 -1.76 -9.25
N TRP A 734 -35.52 -0.57 -9.72
CA TRP A 734 -34.60 0.57 -9.76
C TRP A 734 -35.22 1.86 -9.23
N THR A 735 -34.35 2.77 -8.79
CA THR A 735 -34.71 4.11 -8.31
C THR A 735 -33.71 5.13 -8.82
N TYR A 736 -34.13 6.37 -9.05
CA TYR A 736 -33.24 7.45 -9.47
C TYR A 736 -33.20 8.57 -8.41
N ARG A 737 -32.01 9.02 -8.04
CA ARG A 737 -31.78 10.13 -7.11
C ARG A 737 -31.35 11.38 -7.87
N THR A 738 -32.27 12.31 -8.07
CA THR A 738 -32.02 13.56 -8.81
C THR A 738 -30.90 14.40 -8.19
N ALA A 739 -30.86 14.52 -6.86
CA ALA A 739 -29.88 15.38 -6.17
C ALA A 739 -28.42 14.98 -6.41
N THR A 740 -28.17 13.69 -6.70
CA THR A 740 -26.83 13.12 -6.89
C THR A 740 -26.65 12.51 -8.29
N ARG A 741 -27.61 12.73 -9.21
CA ARG A 741 -27.64 12.14 -10.57
C ARG A 741 -27.30 10.64 -10.56
N THR A 742 -27.93 9.89 -9.66
CA THR A 742 -27.57 8.49 -9.40
C THR A 742 -28.72 7.54 -9.69
N LEU A 743 -28.52 6.63 -10.64
CA LEU A 743 -29.40 5.47 -10.86
C LEU A 743 -28.97 4.33 -9.94
N ILE A 744 -29.92 3.73 -9.23
CA ILE A 744 -29.69 2.57 -8.36
C ILE A 744 -30.53 1.41 -8.86
N VAL A 745 -29.90 0.33 -9.29
CA VAL A 745 -30.51 -0.90 -9.80
C VAL A 745 -30.25 -2.04 -8.82
N ARG A 746 -31.28 -2.81 -8.47
CA ARG A 746 -31.19 -3.90 -7.48
C ARG A 746 -31.68 -5.20 -8.07
N THR A 747 -30.95 -6.29 -7.85
CA THR A 747 -31.34 -7.65 -8.23
C THR A 747 -31.78 -8.45 -7.01
N ARG A 748 -32.53 -9.55 -7.25
CA ARG A 748 -32.57 -10.66 -6.28
C ARG A 748 -31.22 -11.40 -6.29
N ALA A 749 -31.08 -12.42 -5.47
CA ALA A 749 -29.94 -13.33 -5.59
C ALA A 749 -29.92 -13.96 -6.99
N LEU A 750 -28.78 -13.89 -7.67
CA LEU A 750 -28.52 -14.46 -8.99
C LEU A 750 -27.35 -15.45 -8.89
N PRO A 751 -27.31 -16.51 -9.71
CA PRO A 751 -26.19 -17.43 -9.75
C PRO A 751 -24.88 -16.70 -10.07
N VAL A 752 -23.80 -17.01 -9.33
CA VAL A 752 -22.48 -16.43 -9.62
C VAL A 752 -21.79 -17.08 -10.83
N THR A 753 -22.30 -18.21 -11.31
CA THR A 753 -21.77 -18.97 -12.45
C THR A 753 -22.31 -18.50 -13.80
N ALA A 754 -23.13 -17.45 -13.82
CA ALA A 754 -23.69 -16.87 -15.03
C ALA A 754 -23.45 -15.36 -15.06
N ASP A 755 -23.35 -14.83 -16.27
CA ASP A 755 -23.24 -13.38 -16.46
C ASP A 755 -24.49 -12.66 -15.93
N THR A 756 -24.26 -11.52 -15.30
CA THR A 756 -25.31 -10.55 -14.97
C THR A 756 -25.02 -9.24 -15.68
N THR A 757 -25.96 -8.76 -16.49
CA THR A 757 -25.84 -7.46 -17.17
C THR A 757 -26.85 -6.45 -16.62
N PHE A 758 -26.41 -5.22 -16.47
CA PHE A 758 -27.22 -4.06 -16.15
C PHE A 758 -27.12 -3.08 -17.31
N GLN A 759 -28.25 -2.67 -17.85
CA GLN A 759 -28.28 -1.71 -18.96
C GLN A 759 -29.37 -0.67 -18.74
N PHE A 760 -29.12 0.57 -19.13
CA PHE A 760 -30.12 1.63 -19.06
C PHE A 760 -30.08 2.55 -20.27
N VAL A 761 -31.22 3.17 -20.56
CA VAL A 761 -31.36 4.18 -21.62
C VAL A 761 -31.70 5.51 -20.96
N ASP A 762 -30.85 6.50 -21.18
CA ASP A 762 -31.02 7.85 -20.66
C ASP A 762 -31.84 8.72 -21.63
N ASP A 763 -32.62 9.66 -21.08
CA ASP A 763 -33.28 10.70 -21.86
C ASP A 763 -32.27 11.82 -22.20
N PRO A 764 -31.86 11.99 -23.48
CA PRO A 764 -30.90 13.02 -23.86
C PRO A 764 -31.45 14.45 -23.76
N VAL A 765 -32.78 14.64 -23.61
CA VAL A 765 -33.43 15.95 -23.75
C VAL A 765 -33.40 16.79 -22.44
N ARG A 766 -33.00 16.22 -21.30
CA ARG A 766 -32.99 16.93 -19.99
C ARG A 766 -31.63 17.50 -19.57
N SER A 767 -30.68 17.68 -20.49
CA SER A 767 -29.41 18.36 -20.23
C SER A 767 -29.57 19.89 -20.19
N ARG A 768 -30.01 20.46 -19.05
CA ARG A 768 -29.75 21.88 -18.76
C ARG A 768 -28.94 22.00 -17.47
N PRO A 769 -27.78 22.70 -17.47
CA PRO A 769 -27.05 22.96 -16.25
C PRO A 769 -27.85 23.89 -15.35
N ILE A 770 -27.88 23.60 -14.05
CA ILE A 770 -28.23 24.60 -13.03
C ILE A 770 -27.19 25.71 -13.14
N ARG A 771 -27.63 26.92 -13.51
CA ARG A 771 -26.76 28.11 -13.59
C ARG A 771 -26.02 28.29 -12.26
N LYS A 772 -24.69 28.38 -12.32
CA LYS A 772 -23.86 28.96 -11.27
C LYS A 772 -24.38 30.37 -11.00
N GLY A 773 -24.83 30.65 -9.79
CA GLY A 773 -25.19 32.00 -9.35
C GLY A 773 -23.97 32.91 -9.39
N GLY A 774 -23.85 33.71 -10.44
CA GLY A 774 -22.96 34.86 -10.48
C GLY A 774 -23.58 35.99 -9.68
N LEU A 775 -22.92 36.41 -8.60
CA LEU A 775 -23.17 37.68 -7.95
C LEU A 775 -22.74 38.80 -8.91
N GLY A 776 -23.72 39.44 -9.55
CA GLY A 776 -23.58 40.74 -10.20
C GLY A 776 -24.22 41.83 -9.31
N PRO A 777 -23.66 43.05 -9.25
CA PRO A 777 -24.01 44.03 -8.24
C PRO A 777 -25.36 44.69 -8.54
N SER A 778 -26.32 44.56 -7.63
CA SER A 778 -27.57 45.31 -7.68
C SER A 778 -27.32 46.76 -7.27
N ARG A 779 -27.34 47.66 -8.26
CA ARG A 779 -27.50 49.11 -8.07
C ARG A 779 -28.85 49.36 -7.38
N TRP A 780 -28.81 49.89 -6.17
CA TRP A 780 -29.98 50.47 -5.51
C TRP A 780 -30.22 51.87 -6.07
N ARG A 781 -31.34 52.05 -6.77
CA ARG A 781 -32.01 53.35 -6.91
C ARG A 781 -33.22 53.31 -5.98
N SER A 782 -33.25 54.20 -5.00
CA SER A 782 -34.45 54.52 -4.23
C SER A 782 -34.61 56.04 -4.25
N GLY A 783 -35.68 56.51 -4.87
CA GLY A 783 -36.19 57.86 -4.69
C GLY A 783 -37.43 57.79 -3.80
N SER A 784 -37.51 58.75 -2.86
CA SER A 784 -38.68 59.40 -2.23
C SER A 784 -39.81 58.49 -1.69
N ASP A 785 -40.42 58.69 -0.53
CA ASP A 785 -40.64 59.92 0.23
C ASP A 785 -41.27 59.57 1.60
N ARG A 786 -41.09 60.47 2.57
CA ARG A 786 -41.92 60.81 3.76
C ARG A 786 -42.14 59.78 4.90
N GLY A 787 -41.86 60.28 6.12
CA GLY A 787 -42.84 60.18 7.20
C GLY A 787 -42.34 59.98 8.64
N THR A 788 -41.92 61.08 9.29
CA THR A 788 -42.16 61.43 10.71
C THR A 788 -41.74 60.49 11.86
N GLY A 789 -40.97 61.02 12.83
CA GLY A 789 -40.97 60.53 14.21
C GLY A 789 -39.70 60.85 15.01
N ARG A 790 -39.76 61.92 15.82
CA ARG A 790 -38.76 62.39 16.79
C ARG A 790 -38.54 61.39 17.94
N ASP A 791 -37.32 61.23 18.48
CA ASP A 791 -36.73 62.01 19.60
C ASP A 791 -35.65 61.23 20.39
N HIS A 792 -34.61 61.99 20.75
CA HIS A 792 -33.72 61.96 21.92
C HIS A 792 -32.82 60.76 22.33
N GLY A 793 -31.55 61.11 22.61
CA GLY A 793 -30.65 60.44 23.58
C GLY A 793 -29.24 60.17 23.03
N SER A 794 -28.36 61.17 22.89
CA SER A 794 -27.36 61.59 23.90
C SER A 794 -26.22 60.59 24.21
N MET A 795 -25.02 60.99 23.74
CA MET A 795 -23.70 60.91 24.38
C MET A 795 -22.86 59.61 24.46
N ARG A 796 -21.64 59.79 23.94
CA ARG A 796 -20.31 59.49 24.50
C ARG A 796 -19.48 58.37 23.87
N GLU A 797 -18.38 58.84 23.29
CA GLU A 797 -17.09 58.20 23.05
C GLU A 797 -16.55 57.45 24.30
N MET A 798 -15.86 56.33 24.07
CA MET A 798 -14.42 56.21 24.35
C MET A 798 -13.86 54.82 23.98
N GLY A 799 -12.83 54.83 23.13
CA GLY A 799 -11.51 54.20 23.38
C GLY A 799 -11.39 52.71 23.75
N LEU A 800 -10.80 51.98 22.80
CA LEU A 800 -9.63 51.09 22.95
C LEU A 800 -9.55 50.11 24.14
N SER A 801 -9.66 48.82 23.79
CA SER A 801 -8.64 47.78 24.08
C SER A 801 -8.85 46.60 23.13
#